data_AF-A0AAV7K2J8-F1
#
_entry.id   AF-A0AAV7K2J8-F1
#
_cell.length_a   1.000
_cell.length_b   1.000
_cell.length_c   1.000
_cell.angle_alpha   90.00
_cell.angle_beta   90.00
_cell.angle_gamma   90.00
#
_symmetry.space_group_name_H-M   'P 1'
#
loop_
_entity.id
_entity.type
_entity.pdbx_description
1 polymer ?
#
loop_
_entity_poly.entity_id
_entity_poly.type
_entity_poly.pdbx_seq_one_letter_code
_entity_poly.pdbx_strand_id
1 'polypeptide(L)'
;MCKYFTSTDTIEDIMKELIALNNGWNQSDIQVNNFLMPCAEKIRQYFDLQQCSDGARIIIQLKNAFSIRGNFEMVEGLGNIKLTFQSKELSSVDSKVSDTARYLSSLTNSNLEVIKAIIDKIEFIKWIQTNLKDINELKTFIDISLTTCGGNPVDVDRITCLSSVCTNFAPLIFQVDENTSYETLIDRCKQVIESVERNKELTELLRQVGENVTLWEEMKQSHGSVEETTLVQLDSIIKSGVLCLKVGDSLNVSDVVSLSVDRENDEKRIYTLEQLREFRSKLMLVVSKFEQPRANVNTNSYENSQLFTHKLDTITEIATIVIKLAESGHQSYINYKLTSNFSEDREILMGLENHVKGLIGKWKLKVEEARVTHYYLNYYTIAQIVSLQMGVNSFIADREDRELEQLYHLLRLLNPEVTKEDIQQALEPSKISHLHNSISRTNSIKACQDHARQSLFETMQLSESFCNKPKLSSKSMNVIRSETLFPNSFGMTEIELAKSVSETAEYDLKLTIKGIVEIQKVEIVTENSLVEWCMQHEDDVDSESNNDESLFESEIVSPTHTIVSPSCITETLSNSDLSSPEQTSDFYQLGNFLEEIFRSCGTKMRAERQLPYNLKPGTPNLVVIPSQMILEFVLSLYMSDNDKLPLPYYHEILICTAQTKIEEIDIFWRRAMINADKNYMYIFCLVNVESLNYEVAVLAVSKFKIKLQEYDNRRSKENETYLYKLVLVCSEEKEAYSYVASAFEDSKIPILHQIKPEEIQNYLYRRLTAIHRRTTLNKGESAWEVDEKKSRVRFVVSDSVGAGKSLKIQKIQSDILTHDIVREDEIEQAAVTVAIHGKQASEEHLAEQLLSRNICGMEHGVMFHVDIASTVQWGLEPILFKLLVLGGISKSTGEFWHCRHKDYY
;
A
#
# COMPACT_ATOMS: atom_id res chain seq x y z
N MET A 1 29.25 15.76 -78.69
CA MET A 1 28.49 16.63 -77.77
C MET A 1 29.24 16.80 -76.45
N CYS A 2 29.36 15.78 -75.59
CA CYS A 2 30.02 15.87 -74.27
C CYS A 2 31.53 16.18 -74.26
N LYS A 3 32.18 16.28 -75.44
CA LYS A 3 33.58 16.70 -75.60
C LYS A 3 33.72 18.23 -75.76
N TYR A 4 32.64 18.90 -76.16
CA TYR A 4 32.60 20.32 -76.52
C TYR A 4 31.59 21.12 -75.71
N PHE A 5 30.72 20.48 -74.93
CA PHE A 5 29.69 21.16 -74.13
C PHE A 5 29.57 20.46 -72.77
N THR A 6 29.28 21.23 -71.73
CA THR A 6 29.10 20.82 -70.34
C THR A 6 27.68 21.08 -69.85
N SER A 7 27.26 20.40 -68.77
CA SER A 7 25.92 20.56 -68.19
C SER A 7 25.64 21.96 -67.62
N THR A 8 26.68 22.78 -67.43
CA THR A 8 26.59 24.15 -66.92
C THR A 8 26.47 25.21 -68.02
N ASP A 9 26.68 24.86 -69.28
CA ASP A 9 26.69 25.84 -70.37
C ASP A 9 25.28 26.39 -70.62
N THR A 10 25.15 27.72 -70.60
CA THR A 10 23.87 28.36 -70.95
C THR A 10 23.62 28.21 -72.44
N ILE A 11 22.37 28.42 -72.86
CA ILE A 11 21.99 28.41 -74.27
C ILE A 11 22.88 29.38 -75.09
N GLU A 12 23.24 30.54 -74.51
CA GLU A 12 24.14 31.50 -75.14
C GLU A 12 25.58 30.99 -75.28
N ASP A 13 26.08 30.23 -74.31
CA ASP A 13 27.43 29.64 -74.35
C ASP A 13 27.50 28.51 -75.38
N ILE A 14 26.49 27.66 -75.41
CA ILE A 14 26.34 26.60 -76.42
C ILE A 14 26.28 27.21 -77.82
N MET A 15 25.53 28.30 -78.00
CA MET A 15 25.46 29.01 -79.29
C MET A 15 26.80 29.60 -79.71
N LYS A 16 27.55 30.25 -78.79
CA LYS A 16 28.88 30.81 -79.08
C LYS A 16 29.85 29.74 -79.55
N GLU A 17 29.83 28.58 -78.91
CA GLU A 17 30.75 27.48 -79.22
C GLU A 17 30.33 26.70 -80.48
N LEU A 18 29.03 26.59 -80.77
CA LEU A 18 28.52 26.12 -82.07
C LEU A 18 28.92 27.04 -83.24
N ILE A 19 28.89 28.36 -83.04
CA ILE A 19 29.34 29.34 -84.03
C ILE A 19 30.85 29.24 -84.24
N ALA A 20 31.63 29.06 -83.16
CA ALA A 20 33.08 28.91 -83.23
C ALA A 20 33.53 27.62 -83.94
N LEU A 21 32.77 26.53 -83.84
CA LEU A 21 33.06 25.26 -84.51
C LEU A 21 32.85 25.32 -86.03
N ASN A 22 32.10 26.30 -86.54
CA ASN A 22 31.76 26.42 -87.96
C ASN A 22 32.32 27.73 -88.53
N ASN A 23 33.62 27.74 -88.84
CA ASN A 23 34.36 28.89 -89.35
C ASN A 23 33.70 29.50 -90.61
N GLY A 24 32.85 30.51 -90.45
CA GLY A 24 32.24 31.27 -91.55
C GLY A 24 30.86 31.88 -91.29
N TRP A 25 30.24 31.69 -90.13
CA TRP A 25 28.89 32.23 -89.84
C TRP A 25 28.94 33.52 -89.01
N ASN A 26 28.31 34.60 -89.50
CA ASN A 26 28.19 35.88 -88.78
C ASN A 26 26.94 35.90 -87.89
N GLN A 27 27.06 36.42 -86.67
CA GLN A 27 26.01 36.49 -85.63
C GLN A 27 24.71 37.19 -86.07
N SER A 28 24.75 37.97 -87.15
CA SER A 28 23.65 38.81 -87.63
C SER A 28 22.75 38.17 -88.71
N ASP A 29 22.99 36.93 -89.12
CA ASP A 29 22.15 36.24 -90.11
C ASP A 29 20.93 35.54 -89.46
N ILE A 30 19.72 36.02 -89.78
CA ILE A 30 18.45 35.50 -89.24
C ILE A 30 18.26 34.01 -89.57
N GLN A 31 18.73 33.56 -90.74
CA GLN A 31 18.63 32.15 -91.13
C GLN A 31 19.56 31.24 -90.33
N VAL A 32 20.74 31.72 -89.94
CA VAL A 32 21.68 31.01 -89.08
C VAL A 32 21.10 30.89 -87.67
N ASN A 33 20.53 31.96 -87.15
CA ASN A 33 19.91 31.96 -85.83
C ASN A 33 18.69 31.04 -85.74
N ASN A 34 17.87 31.00 -86.80
CA ASN A 34 16.72 30.08 -86.90
C ASN A 34 17.09 28.59 -86.91
N PHE A 35 18.32 28.23 -87.29
CA PHE A 35 18.80 26.84 -87.25
C PHE A 35 19.60 26.53 -85.98
N LEU A 36 20.46 27.45 -85.53
CA LEU A 36 21.28 27.27 -84.34
C LEU A 36 20.46 27.31 -83.05
N MET A 37 19.43 28.14 -82.98
CA MET A 37 18.64 28.30 -81.76
C MET A 37 17.92 26.97 -81.38
N PRO A 38 17.16 26.31 -82.27
CA PRO A 38 16.58 24.99 -81.97
C PRO A 38 17.63 23.91 -81.68
N CYS A 39 18.83 24.03 -82.25
CA CYS A 39 19.92 23.07 -82.03
C CYS A 39 20.53 23.24 -80.63
N ALA A 40 20.79 24.48 -80.20
CA ALA A 40 21.25 24.80 -78.85
C ALA A 40 20.20 24.43 -77.79
N GLU A 41 18.92 24.67 -78.05
CA GLU A 41 17.82 24.23 -77.19
C GLU A 41 17.77 22.70 -77.04
N LYS A 42 17.97 21.95 -78.13
CA LYS A 42 18.01 20.48 -78.08
C LYS A 42 19.24 19.94 -77.35
N ILE A 43 20.39 20.60 -77.48
CA ILE A 43 21.60 20.24 -76.72
C ILE A 43 21.38 20.54 -75.23
N ARG A 44 20.75 21.66 -74.89
CA ARG A 44 20.39 21.98 -73.50
C ARG A 44 19.40 20.96 -72.93
N GLN A 45 18.35 20.61 -73.69
CA GLN A 45 17.41 19.56 -73.33
C GLN A 45 18.10 18.21 -73.11
N TYR A 46 19.11 17.85 -73.91
CA TYR A 46 19.89 16.63 -73.69
C TYR A 46 20.66 16.63 -72.35
N PHE A 47 21.22 17.77 -71.95
CA PHE A 47 21.90 17.89 -70.65
C PHE A 47 20.92 17.94 -69.47
N ASP A 48 19.74 18.57 -69.63
CA ASP A 48 18.68 18.54 -68.63
C ASP A 48 18.11 17.11 -68.45
N LEU A 49 18.02 16.33 -69.55
CA LEU A 49 17.71 14.91 -69.54
C LEU A 49 18.78 14.08 -68.79
N GLN A 50 20.07 14.42 -68.98
CA GLN A 50 21.18 13.76 -68.28
C GLN A 50 21.13 13.97 -66.76
N GLN A 51 20.70 15.15 -66.29
CA GLN A 51 20.53 15.43 -64.85
C GLN A 51 19.42 14.58 -64.23
N CYS A 52 18.38 14.24 -65.01
CA CYS A 52 17.28 13.37 -64.56
C CYS A 52 17.61 11.87 -64.60
N SER A 53 18.78 11.49 -65.15
CA SER A 53 19.19 10.09 -65.33
C SER A 53 19.36 9.35 -63.99
N ASP A 54 19.91 10.01 -62.98
CA ASP A 54 20.06 9.41 -61.65
C ASP A 54 18.72 9.22 -60.95
N GLY A 55 17.80 10.18 -61.07
CA GLY A 55 16.43 10.06 -60.58
C GLY A 55 15.64 8.95 -61.28
N ALA A 56 15.76 8.86 -62.61
CA ALA A 56 15.16 7.77 -63.38
C ALA A 56 15.70 6.39 -62.94
N ARG A 57 17.01 6.27 -62.70
CA ARG A 57 17.64 5.02 -62.23
C ARG A 57 17.13 4.60 -60.85
N ILE A 58 16.96 5.55 -59.93
CA ILE A 58 16.47 5.26 -58.57
C ILE A 58 14.98 4.88 -58.60
N ILE A 59 14.16 5.51 -59.45
CA ILE A 59 12.76 5.10 -59.64
C ILE A 59 12.66 3.71 -60.28
N ILE A 60 13.58 3.34 -61.17
CA ILE A 60 13.67 1.97 -61.70
C ILE A 60 14.09 0.98 -60.60
N GLN A 61 15.01 1.35 -59.72
CA GLN A 61 15.36 0.55 -58.54
C GLN A 61 14.16 0.38 -57.61
N LEU A 62 13.38 1.44 -57.38
CA LEU A 62 12.14 1.41 -56.62
C LEU A 62 11.10 0.48 -57.27
N LYS A 63 10.89 0.60 -58.59
CA LYS A 63 10.02 -0.29 -59.38
C LYS A 63 10.41 -1.77 -59.17
N ASN A 64 11.71 -2.06 -59.26
CA ASN A 64 12.22 -3.43 -59.10
C ASN A 64 12.08 -3.92 -57.65
N ALA A 65 12.27 -3.05 -56.65
CA ALA A 65 12.12 -3.39 -55.25
C ALA A 65 10.66 -3.75 -54.90
N PHE A 66 9.70 -3.00 -55.45
CA PHE A 66 8.25 -3.22 -55.30
C PHE A 66 7.65 -4.20 -56.33
N SER A 67 8.45 -4.76 -57.26
CA SER A 67 8.00 -5.69 -58.31
C SER A 67 6.87 -5.16 -59.22
N ILE A 68 6.83 -3.85 -59.50
CA ILE A 68 5.75 -3.20 -60.27
C ILE A 68 5.87 -3.55 -61.77
N ARG A 69 4.77 -4.00 -62.39
CA ARG A 69 4.68 -4.42 -63.81
C ARG A 69 4.04 -3.37 -64.74
N GLY A 70 3.75 -2.17 -64.23
CA GLY A 70 3.21 -1.06 -65.01
C GLY A 70 4.11 -0.58 -66.15
N ASN A 71 3.64 0.40 -66.93
CA ASN A 71 4.39 0.96 -68.06
C ASN A 71 5.48 1.93 -67.57
N PHE A 72 6.76 1.58 -67.75
CA PHE A 72 7.93 2.39 -67.38
C PHE A 72 8.92 2.58 -68.55
N GLU A 73 8.54 2.23 -69.79
CA GLU A 73 9.44 2.20 -70.95
C GLU A 73 10.17 3.54 -71.17
N MET A 74 9.49 4.66 -70.93
CA MET A 74 10.06 6.01 -71.07
C MET A 74 11.09 6.33 -69.97
N VAL A 75 10.83 5.94 -68.72
CA VAL A 75 11.75 6.14 -67.59
C VAL A 75 12.98 5.23 -67.73
N GLU A 76 12.80 4.00 -68.23
CA GLU A 76 13.88 3.07 -68.56
C GLU A 76 14.78 3.60 -69.69
N GLY A 77 14.19 4.26 -70.69
CA GLY A 77 14.92 4.99 -71.73
C GLY A 77 15.77 6.14 -71.19
N LEU A 78 15.26 6.88 -70.19
CA LEU A 78 15.94 8.00 -69.52
C LEU A 78 17.02 7.54 -68.52
N GLY A 79 16.82 6.42 -67.83
CA GLY A 79 17.83 5.83 -66.93
C GLY A 79 19.11 5.39 -67.66
N ASN A 80 19.00 5.03 -68.95
CA ASN A 80 20.11 4.53 -69.78
C ASN A 80 20.61 5.55 -70.83
N ILE A 81 20.46 6.86 -70.60
CA ILE A 81 20.80 7.92 -71.56
C ILE A 81 22.20 7.80 -72.20
N LYS A 82 23.20 7.34 -71.43
CA LYS A 82 24.58 7.16 -71.94
C LYS A 82 24.68 6.10 -73.05
N LEU A 83 23.85 5.06 -73.03
CA LEU A 83 23.88 3.96 -74.00
C LEU A 83 22.85 4.15 -75.12
N THR A 84 21.69 4.72 -74.79
CA THR A 84 20.52 4.75 -75.70
C THR A 84 20.47 5.99 -76.60
N PHE A 85 21.05 7.13 -76.18
CA PHE A 85 21.01 8.40 -76.92
C PHE A 85 22.34 8.77 -77.61
N GLN A 86 23.44 8.05 -77.37
CA GLN A 86 24.69 8.25 -78.14
C GLN A 86 24.60 7.77 -79.60
N SER A 87 23.61 6.92 -79.90
CA SER A 87 23.42 6.25 -81.19
C SER A 87 22.18 6.70 -81.96
N LYS A 88 21.44 7.71 -81.47
CA LYS A 88 20.21 8.24 -82.08
C LYS A 88 20.36 9.70 -82.48
N GLU A 89 19.66 10.11 -83.54
CA GLU A 89 19.64 11.52 -84.00
C GLU A 89 18.91 12.43 -83.00
N LEU A 90 19.33 13.71 -82.91
CA LEU A 90 18.69 14.78 -82.09
C LEU A 90 17.21 15.06 -82.43
N SER A 91 16.68 14.40 -83.46
CA SER A 91 15.26 14.39 -83.84
C SER A 91 14.40 13.47 -82.96
N SER A 92 15.00 12.53 -82.22
CA SER A 92 14.27 11.55 -81.39
C SER A 92 13.91 12.04 -79.98
N VAL A 93 14.25 13.28 -79.62
CA VAL A 93 13.80 13.94 -78.39
C VAL A 93 12.43 14.56 -78.67
N ASP A 94 11.37 13.80 -78.43
CA ASP A 94 9.98 14.22 -78.63
C ASP A 94 9.44 14.96 -77.39
N SER A 95 8.35 15.73 -77.52
CA SER A 95 7.80 16.55 -76.43
C SER A 95 7.47 15.72 -75.18
N LYS A 96 7.02 14.47 -75.36
CA LYS A 96 6.73 13.53 -74.27
C LYS A 96 7.96 13.14 -73.45
N VAL A 97 9.14 13.01 -74.08
CA VAL A 97 10.40 12.70 -73.38
C VAL A 97 10.83 13.91 -72.54
N SER A 98 10.63 15.11 -73.07
CA SER A 98 10.85 16.35 -72.33
C SER A 98 9.86 16.54 -71.16
N ASP A 99 8.59 16.12 -71.32
CA ASP A 99 7.57 16.19 -70.27
C ASP A 99 7.87 15.20 -69.12
N THR A 100 8.27 13.95 -69.44
CA THR A 100 8.72 12.97 -68.44
C THR A 100 9.98 13.43 -67.72
N ALA A 101 10.92 14.07 -68.43
CA ALA A 101 12.13 14.64 -67.83
C ALA A 101 11.81 15.83 -66.92
N ARG A 102 10.85 16.69 -67.30
CA ARG A 102 10.37 17.77 -66.43
C ARG A 102 9.71 17.21 -65.16
N TYR A 103 8.95 16.13 -65.28
CA TYR A 103 8.36 15.41 -64.16
C TYR A 103 9.43 14.83 -63.21
N LEU A 104 10.52 14.28 -63.74
CA LEU A 104 11.64 13.72 -62.95
C LEU A 104 12.56 14.81 -62.38
N SER A 105 12.72 15.95 -63.06
CA SER A 105 13.53 17.09 -62.61
C SER A 105 12.98 17.75 -61.33
N SER A 106 11.72 17.48 -60.99
CA SER A 106 11.11 17.90 -59.72
C SER A 106 11.63 17.14 -58.49
N LEU A 107 12.37 16.04 -58.68
CA LEU A 107 13.01 15.27 -57.61
C LEU A 107 14.46 15.75 -57.42
N THR A 108 14.71 16.52 -56.36
CA THR A 108 16.05 17.01 -56.01
C THR A 108 16.95 15.92 -55.40
N ASN A 109 18.26 16.16 -55.28
CA ASN A 109 19.20 15.20 -54.70
C ASN A 109 18.84 14.76 -53.26
N SER A 110 18.25 15.63 -52.45
CA SER A 110 17.74 15.28 -51.11
C SER A 110 16.55 14.31 -51.16
N ASN A 111 15.69 14.44 -52.17
CA ASN A 111 14.50 13.60 -52.35
C ASN A 111 14.90 12.18 -52.76
N LEU A 112 16.02 12.04 -53.46
CA LEU A 112 16.59 10.76 -53.86
C LEU A 112 17.16 9.95 -52.68
N GLU A 113 17.61 10.61 -51.60
CA GLU A 113 18.07 9.91 -50.39
C GLU A 113 16.92 9.27 -49.62
N VAL A 114 15.76 9.94 -49.55
CA VAL A 114 14.54 9.39 -48.95
C VAL A 114 14.08 8.14 -49.70
N ILE A 115 14.07 8.18 -51.03
CA ILE A 115 13.68 7.04 -51.86
C ILE A 115 14.68 5.89 -51.71
N LYS A 116 15.99 6.18 -51.61
CA LYS A 116 17.01 5.15 -51.32
C LYS A 116 16.80 4.49 -49.96
N ALA A 117 16.50 5.26 -48.91
CA ALA A 117 16.23 4.71 -47.58
C ALA A 117 15.01 3.76 -47.57
N ILE A 118 13.99 4.07 -48.37
CA ILE A 118 12.83 3.19 -48.59
C ILE A 118 13.26 1.89 -49.30
N ILE A 119 14.08 1.99 -50.34
CA ILE A 119 14.60 0.82 -51.07
C ILE A 119 15.45 -0.07 -50.16
N ASP A 120 16.30 0.51 -49.33
CA ASP A 120 17.17 -0.22 -48.39
C ASP A 120 16.38 -1.00 -47.34
N LYS A 121 15.14 -0.56 -47.03
CA LYS A 121 14.24 -1.22 -46.06
C LYS A 121 13.02 -1.87 -46.71
N ILE A 122 13.15 -2.34 -47.96
CA ILE A 122 12.05 -2.96 -48.69
C ILE A 122 11.52 -4.24 -48.01
N GLU A 123 12.36 -5.00 -47.29
CA GLU A 123 11.94 -6.21 -46.57
C GLU A 123 10.92 -5.90 -45.48
N PHE A 124 11.15 -4.82 -44.72
CA PHE A 124 10.20 -4.31 -43.73
C PHE A 124 8.87 -3.88 -44.37
N ILE A 125 8.93 -3.19 -45.51
CA ILE A 125 7.73 -2.73 -46.22
C ILE A 125 6.94 -3.92 -46.78
N LYS A 126 7.61 -4.92 -47.36
CA LYS A 126 7.00 -6.17 -47.82
C LYS A 126 6.38 -6.95 -46.67
N TRP A 127 7.04 -6.96 -45.51
CA TRP A 127 6.48 -7.54 -44.30
C TRP A 127 5.16 -6.85 -43.93
N ILE A 128 5.13 -5.52 -43.87
CA ILE A 128 3.89 -4.76 -43.60
C ILE A 128 2.81 -5.11 -44.61
N GLN A 129 3.09 -5.04 -45.92
CA GLN A 129 2.11 -5.33 -46.97
C GLN A 129 1.56 -6.75 -46.92
N THR A 130 2.39 -7.72 -46.51
CA THR A 130 1.97 -9.14 -46.37
C THR A 130 1.12 -9.35 -45.12
N ASN A 131 1.38 -8.58 -44.07
CA ASN A 131 0.83 -8.81 -42.74
C ASN A 131 -0.31 -7.88 -42.34
N LEU A 132 -0.39 -6.70 -42.94
CA LEU A 132 -1.36 -5.64 -42.65
C LEU A 132 -1.87 -5.13 -43.99
N LYS A 133 -3.15 -5.38 -44.28
CA LYS A 133 -3.73 -5.09 -45.60
C LYS A 133 -4.10 -3.62 -45.78
N ASP A 134 -4.43 -2.93 -44.69
CA ASP A 134 -4.84 -1.52 -44.72
C ASP A 134 -4.39 -0.75 -43.46
N ILE A 135 -4.65 0.56 -43.47
CA ILE A 135 -4.33 1.47 -42.37
C ILE A 135 -5.15 1.13 -41.10
N ASN A 136 -6.32 0.48 -41.24
CA ASN A 136 -7.16 0.13 -40.09
C ASN A 136 -6.62 -1.11 -39.35
N GLU A 137 -6.15 -2.12 -40.08
CA GLU A 137 -5.45 -3.29 -39.53
C GLU A 137 -4.15 -2.87 -38.85
N LEU A 138 -3.42 -1.92 -39.42
CA LEU A 138 -2.25 -1.30 -38.77
C LEU A 138 -2.63 -0.62 -37.45
N LYS A 139 -3.71 0.16 -37.43
CA LYS A 139 -4.18 0.83 -36.21
C LYS A 139 -4.58 -0.18 -35.12
N THR A 140 -5.27 -1.25 -35.53
CA THR A 140 -5.67 -2.33 -34.62
C THR A 140 -4.46 -3.05 -34.06
N PHE A 141 -3.44 -3.34 -34.88
CA PHE A 141 -2.17 -3.92 -34.44
C PHE A 141 -1.51 -3.02 -33.39
N ILE A 142 -1.41 -1.72 -33.64
CA ILE A 142 -0.81 -0.74 -32.70
C ILE A 142 -1.57 -0.69 -31.37
N ASP A 143 -2.90 -0.64 -31.39
CA ASP A 143 -3.73 -0.57 -30.18
C ASP A 143 -3.56 -1.83 -29.32
N ILE A 144 -3.44 -3.01 -29.94
CA ILE A 144 -3.20 -4.28 -29.23
C ILE A 144 -1.76 -4.36 -28.71
N SER A 145 -0.76 -3.89 -29.48
CA SER A 145 0.64 -3.86 -29.01
C SER A 145 0.83 -2.92 -27.82
N LEU A 146 0.22 -1.72 -27.85
CA LEU A 146 0.28 -0.75 -26.74
C LEU A 146 -0.35 -1.29 -25.46
N THR A 147 -1.45 -2.04 -25.56
CA THR A 147 -2.08 -2.68 -24.40
C THR A 147 -1.28 -3.88 -23.86
N THR A 148 -0.50 -4.55 -24.71
CA THR A 148 0.33 -5.71 -24.33
C THR A 148 1.62 -5.31 -23.62
N CYS A 149 2.21 -4.16 -23.98
CA CYS A 149 3.50 -3.72 -23.44
C CYS A 149 3.48 -3.19 -21.99
N GLY A 150 2.31 -3.17 -21.33
CA GLY A 150 2.21 -3.03 -19.87
C GLY A 150 2.91 -1.81 -19.26
N GLY A 151 3.12 -0.73 -20.04
CA GLY A 151 3.72 0.52 -19.57
C GLY A 151 5.25 0.60 -19.62
N ASN A 152 5.97 -0.31 -20.32
CA ASN A 152 7.40 -0.10 -20.57
C ASN A 152 7.62 1.10 -21.51
N PRO A 153 8.22 2.22 -21.08
CA PRO A 153 8.34 3.44 -21.89
C PRO A 153 9.14 3.21 -23.18
N VAL A 154 10.14 2.32 -23.15
CA VAL A 154 10.97 2.01 -24.33
C VAL A 154 10.16 1.32 -25.43
N ASP A 155 9.26 0.41 -25.06
CA ASP A 155 8.43 -0.31 -26.02
C ASP A 155 7.29 0.56 -26.56
N VAL A 156 6.73 1.43 -25.71
CA VAL A 156 5.73 2.43 -26.12
C VAL A 156 6.32 3.41 -27.14
N ASP A 157 7.54 3.89 -26.91
CA ASP A 157 8.24 4.78 -27.85
C ASP A 157 8.52 4.08 -29.19
N ARG A 158 8.89 2.80 -29.18
CA ARG A 158 9.09 2.01 -30.41
C ARG A 158 7.80 1.84 -31.21
N ILE A 159 6.69 1.55 -30.54
CA ILE A 159 5.38 1.35 -31.20
C ILE A 159 4.82 2.67 -31.75
N THR A 160 5.00 3.78 -31.02
CA THR A 160 4.61 5.11 -31.51
C THR A 160 5.47 5.55 -32.70
N CYS A 161 6.77 5.22 -32.71
CA CYS A 161 7.65 5.41 -33.87
C CYS A 161 7.18 4.59 -35.08
N LEU A 162 6.82 3.31 -34.88
CA LEU A 162 6.25 2.46 -35.94
C LEU A 162 4.97 3.08 -36.52
N SER A 163 4.05 3.53 -35.66
CA SER A 163 2.80 4.20 -36.08
C SER A 163 3.06 5.44 -36.92
N SER A 164 4.01 6.27 -36.49
CA SER A 164 4.39 7.49 -37.20
C SER A 164 4.97 7.18 -38.59
N VAL A 165 5.87 6.20 -38.69
CA VAL A 165 6.46 5.78 -39.97
C VAL A 165 5.38 5.19 -40.89
N CYS A 166 4.61 4.21 -40.46
CA CYS A 166 3.63 3.57 -41.32
C CYS A 166 2.51 4.52 -41.80
N THR A 167 2.15 5.53 -40.99
CA THR A 167 1.16 6.55 -41.36
C THR A 167 1.72 7.55 -42.38
N ASN A 168 2.94 8.06 -42.18
CA ASN A 168 3.55 9.05 -43.08
C ASN A 168 3.99 8.44 -44.41
N PHE A 169 4.36 7.15 -44.43
CA PHE A 169 4.77 6.43 -45.65
C PHE A 169 3.60 5.64 -46.29
N ALA A 170 2.38 5.75 -45.76
CA ALA A 170 1.19 5.05 -46.24
C ALA A 170 0.94 5.14 -47.77
N PRO A 171 1.17 6.27 -48.47
CA PRO A 171 0.96 6.36 -49.92
C PRO A 171 1.85 5.41 -50.74
N LEU A 172 3.02 5.03 -50.21
CA LEU A 172 3.91 4.05 -50.87
C LEU A 172 3.72 2.63 -50.33
N ILE A 173 3.33 2.48 -49.07
CA ILE A 173 3.14 1.18 -48.42
C ILE A 173 1.81 0.53 -48.84
N PHE A 174 0.70 1.26 -48.83
CA PHE A 174 -0.64 0.67 -49.02
C PHE A 174 -1.31 1.03 -50.35
N GLN A 175 -0.79 2.02 -51.09
CA GLN A 175 -1.46 2.57 -52.29
C GLN A 175 -0.69 2.36 -53.61
N VAL A 176 0.31 1.47 -53.60
CA VAL A 176 1.06 1.05 -54.80
C VAL A 176 0.69 -0.39 -55.11
N ASP A 177 0.17 -0.63 -56.32
CA ASP A 177 -0.23 -1.94 -56.81
C ASP A 177 0.70 -2.46 -57.94
N GLU A 178 0.55 -3.73 -58.32
CA GLU A 178 1.38 -4.35 -59.37
C GLU A 178 1.23 -3.68 -60.75
N ASN A 179 0.17 -2.91 -61.00
CA ASN A 179 -0.14 -2.29 -62.30
C ASN A 179 0.10 -0.78 -62.33
N THR A 180 0.68 -0.21 -61.27
CA THR A 180 0.83 1.24 -61.10
C THR A 180 1.72 1.84 -62.19
N SER A 181 1.26 2.91 -62.84
CA SER A 181 2.03 3.65 -63.85
C SER A 181 3.13 4.51 -63.21
N TYR A 182 4.14 4.90 -64.00
CA TYR A 182 5.23 5.73 -63.51
C TYR A 182 4.77 7.11 -62.98
N GLU A 183 3.72 7.69 -63.57
CA GLU A 183 3.15 8.99 -63.15
C GLU A 183 2.55 8.88 -61.74
N THR A 184 1.72 7.86 -61.51
CA THR A 184 1.10 7.60 -60.22
C THR A 184 2.15 7.26 -59.15
N LEU A 185 3.17 6.48 -59.48
CA LEU A 185 4.25 6.15 -58.55
C LEU A 185 5.04 7.40 -58.12
N ILE A 186 5.35 8.28 -59.07
CA ILE A 186 6.07 9.53 -58.79
C ILE A 186 5.22 10.48 -57.95
N ASP A 187 3.91 10.57 -58.19
CA ASP A 187 3.01 11.40 -57.38
C ASP A 187 2.87 10.88 -55.95
N ARG A 188 2.88 9.55 -55.75
CA ARG A 188 2.96 8.94 -54.40
C ARG A 188 4.31 9.20 -53.73
N CYS A 189 5.41 9.16 -54.48
CA CYS A 189 6.73 9.56 -53.96
C CYS A 189 6.71 11.02 -53.50
N LYS A 190 6.09 11.92 -54.26
CA LYS A 190 5.96 13.34 -53.87
C LYS A 190 5.17 13.51 -52.57
N GLN A 191 4.07 12.78 -52.37
CA GLN A 191 3.29 12.84 -51.12
C GLN A 191 4.10 12.39 -49.89
N VAL A 192 4.93 11.36 -50.06
CA VAL A 192 5.85 10.91 -49.00
C VAL A 192 6.98 11.93 -48.78
N ILE A 193 7.55 12.48 -49.84
CA ILE A 193 8.59 13.52 -49.76
C ILE A 193 8.07 14.76 -49.04
N GLU A 194 6.88 15.25 -49.38
CA GLU A 194 6.24 16.38 -48.67
C GLU A 194 6.02 16.09 -47.18
N SER A 195 5.78 14.83 -46.83
CA SER A 195 5.60 14.41 -45.42
C SER A 195 6.94 14.34 -44.69
N VAL A 196 8.01 13.96 -45.37
CA VAL A 196 9.40 13.97 -44.86
C VAL A 196 9.98 15.39 -44.77
N GLU A 197 9.62 16.29 -45.68
CA GLU A 197 10.02 17.70 -45.59
C GLU A 197 9.40 18.40 -44.37
N ARG A 198 8.19 17.99 -43.95
CA ARG A 198 7.55 18.45 -42.71
C ARG A 198 8.20 17.86 -41.44
N ASN A 199 8.83 16.69 -41.52
CA ASN A 199 9.52 16.07 -40.40
C ASN A 199 10.81 15.36 -40.85
N LYS A 200 11.94 16.05 -40.64
CA LYS A 200 13.28 15.61 -41.07
C LYS A 200 13.77 14.34 -40.36
N GLU A 201 13.18 13.95 -39.24
CA GLU A 201 13.58 12.74 -38.48
C GLU A 201 12.95 11.45 -39.05
N LEU A 202 11.93 11.56 -39.91
CA LEU A 202 11.19 10.40 -40.44
C LEU A 202 12.05 9.40 -41.20
N THR A 203 13.10 9.85 -41.89
CA THR A 203 14.00 8.95 -42.64
C THR A 203 14.89 8.13 -41.71
N GLU A 204 15.35 8.71 -40.60
CA GLU A 204 16.13 7.98 -39.59
C GLU A 204 15.23 7.05 -38.76
N LEU A 205 14.00 7.47 -38.45
CA LEU A 205 13.00 6.63 -37.81
C LEU A 205 12.64 5.41 -38.66
N LEU A 206 12.48 5.58 -39.98
CA LEU A 206 12.26 4.45 -40.90
C LEU A 206 13.41 3.44 -40.82
N ARG A 207 14.66 3.93 -40.73
CA ARG A 207 15.85 3.08 -40.63
C ARG A 207 15.87 2.29 -39.32
N GLN A 208 15.56 2.94 -38.19
CA GLN A 208 15.49 2.32 -36.87
C GLN A 208 14.34 1.30 -36.74
N VAL A 209 13.15 1.66 -37.22
CA VAL A 209 11.99 0.76 -37.19
C VAL A 209 12.21 -0.43 -38.12
N GLY A 210 12.81 -0.19 -39.29
CA GLY A 210 13.12 -1.22 -40.29
C GLY A 210 14.30 -2.13 -39.95
N GLU A 211 15.06 -1.88 -38.88
CA GLU A 211 16.05 -2.85 -38.36
C GLU A 211 15.41 -3.90 -37.43
N ASN A 212 14.22 -3.61 -36.90
CA ASN A 212 13.55 -4.44 -35.90
C ASN A 212 12.45 -5.34 -36.50
N VAL A 213 12.60 -5.78 -37.76
CA VAL A 213 11.58 -6.59 -38.46
C VAL A 213 11.27 -7.90 -37.75
N THR A 214 12.29 -8.56 -37.21
CA THR A 214 12.14 -9.82 -36.44
C THR A 214 11.31 -9.62 -35.16
N LEU A 215 11.47 -8.47 -34.50
CA LEU A 215 10.68 -8.12 -33.32
C LEU A 215 9.20 -7.91 -33.70
N TRP A 216 8.92 -7.29 -34.85
CA TRP A 216 7.53 -7.12 -35.33
C TRP A 216 6.90 -8.46 -35.74
N GLU A 217 7.68 -9.38 -36.32
CA GLU A 217 7.28 -10.75 -36.60
C GLU A 217 6.90 -11.53 -35.34
N GLU A 218 7.76 -11.49 -34.32
CA GLU A 218 7.52 -12.10 -33.01
C GLU A 218 6.28 -11.50 -32.33
N MET A 219 6.13 -10.17 -32.36
CA MET A 219 4.96 -9.49 -31.81
C MET A 219 3.67 -9.91 -32.55
N LYS A 220 3.68 -9.97 -33.88
CA LYS A 220 2.50 -10.40 -34.64
C LYS A 220 2.15 -11.88 -34.38
N GLN A 221 3.15 -12.75 -34.26
CA GLN A 221 2.94 -14.15 -33.85
C GLN A 221 2.38 -14.23 -32.43
N SER A 222 2.80 -13.35 -31.52
CA SER A 222 2.27 -13.26 -30.15
C SER A 222 0.82 -12.76 -30.09
N HIS A 223 0.42 -11.86 -30.99
CA HIS A 223 -0.96 -11.37 -31.09
C HIS A 223 -1.95 -12.44 -31.57
N GLY A 224 -1.45 -13.53 -32.17
CA GLY A 224 -2.24 -14.67 -32.59
C GLY A 224 -2.84 -15.51 -31.47
N SER A 225 -2.44 -15.31 -30.19
CA SER A 225 -3.00 -16.12 -29.09
C SER A 225 -2.81 -15.47 -27.71
N VAL A 226 -3.53 -14.38 -27.44
CA VAL A 226 -3.69 -13.89 -26.04
C VAL A 226 -4.31 -14.99 -25.15
N GLU A 227 -5.08 -15.89 -25.75
CA GLU A 227 -5.74 -17.01 -25.11
C GLU A 227 -4.75 -18.16 -24.78
N GLU A 228 -3.88 -18.61 -25.71
CA GLU A 228 -2.82 -19.57 -25.34
C GLU A 228 -1.77 -18.95 -24.45
N THR A 229 -1.36 -17.70 -24.64
CA THR A 229 -0.32 -17.10 -23.79
C THR A 229 -0.76 -16.96 -22.34
N THR A 230 -2.04 -16.65 -22.08
CA THR A 230 -2.60 -16.61 -20.72
C THR A 230 -2.70 -18.02 -20.11
N LEU A 231 -3.07 -19.02 -20.90
CA LEU A 231 -3.15 -20.42 -20.44
C LEU A 231 -1.76 -21.07 -20.25
N VAL A 232 -0.79 -20.76 -21.10
CA VAL A 232 0.62 -21.18 -20.95
C VAL A 232 1.24 -20.51 -19.72
N GLN A 233 0.91 -19.24 -19.47
CA GLN A 233 1.30 -18.56 -18.23
C GLN A 233 0.66 -19.22 -16.99
N LEU A 234 -0.63 -19.57 -17.04
CA LEU A 234 -1.30 -20.30 -15.97
C LEU A 234 -0.62 -21.65 -15.70
N ASP A 235 -0.31 -22.42 -16.74
CA ASP A 235 0.36 -23.72 -16.61
C ASP A 235 1.79 -23.56 -16.06
N SER A 236 2.52 -22.51 -16.46
CA SER A 236 3.84 -22.19 -15.90
C SER A 236 3.75 -21.84 -14.41
N ILE A 237 2.76 -21.04 -14.00
CA ILE A 237 2.49 -20.70 -12.60
C ILE A 237 2.14 -21.95 -11.79
N ILE A 238 1.30 -22.84 -12.31
CA ILE A 238 0.89 -24.03 -11.57
C ILE A 238 2.04 -25.02 -11.41
N LYS A 239 2.87 -25.19 -12.45
CA LYS A 239 4.01 -26.12 -12.44
C LYS A 239 5.21 -25.64 -11.64
N SER A 240 5.49 -24.34 -11.67
CA SER A 240 6.77 -23.77 -11.18
C SER A 240 6.62 -22.49 -10.35
N GLY A 241 5.38 -22.07 -10.05
CA GLY A 241 5.12 -20.88 -9.26
C GLY A 241 5.35 -21.12 -7.76
N VAL A 242 6.16 -20.24 -7.16
CA VAL A 242 6.40 -20.17 -5.72
C VAL A 242 5.79 -18.88 -5.18
N LEU A 243 4.76 -19.03 -4.38
CA LEU A 243 4.06 -17.95 -3.71
C LEU A 243 4.83 -17.56 -2.44
N CYS A 244 5.16 -16.29 -2.28
CA CYS A 244 5.86 -15.79 -1.12
C CYS A 244 4.98 -14.79 -0.37
N LEU A 245 4.69 -15.10 0.89
CA LEU A 245 4.22 -14.16 1.88
C LEU A 245 5.42 -13.68 2.69
N LYS A 246 5.68 -12.38 2.70
CA LYS A 246 6.71 -11.77 3.53
C LYS A 246 6.15 -10.56 4.23
N VAL A 247 5.99 -10.67 5.55
CA VAL A 247 5.68 -9.51 6.40
C VAL A 247 7.00 -8.78 6.67
N GLY A 248 7.03 -7.50 6.34
CA GLY A 248 8.11 -6.57 6.67
C GLY A 248 7.53 -5.27 7.22
N ASP A 249 8.16 -4.13 6.94
CA ASP A 249 7.74 -2.83 7.50
C ASP A 249 6.39 -2.32 6.94
N SER A 250 6.00 -2.77 5.74
CA SER A 250 4.74 -2.44 5.10
C SER A 250 3.65 -3.45 5.46
N LEU A 251 2.63 -3.00 6.20
CA LEU A 251 1.46 -3.82 6.61
C LEU A 251 0.35 -3.88 5.55
N ASN A 252 0.64 -3.54 4.30
CA ASN A 252 -0.32 -3.65 3.20
C ASN A 252 -0.29 -5.05 2.57
N VAL A 253 -1.46 -5.64 2.38
CA VAL A 253 -1.61 -6.96 1.75
C VAL A 253 -0.94 -6.99 0.37
N SER A 254 -0.98 -5.88 -0.40
CA SER A 254 -0.38 -5.78 -1.73
C SER A 254 1.15 -5.93 -1.73
N ASP A 255 1.81 -5.49 -0.66
CA ASP A 255 3.27 -5.51 -0.53
C ASP A 255 3.77 -6.83 0.09
N VAL A 256 2.88 -7.52 0.84
CA VAL A 256 3.19 -8.77 1.56
C VAL A 256 3.12 -10.01 0.66
N VAL A 257 2.26 -10.00 -0.37
CA VAL A 257 2.05 -11.16 -1.26
C VAL A 257 2.77 -10.96 -2.60
N SER A 258 3.66 -11.90 -2.95
CA SER A 258 4.33 -11.94 -4.26
C SER A 258 4.39 -13.36 -4.81
N LEU A 259 4.49 -13.50 -6.14
CA LEU A 259 4.66 -14.79 -6.81
C LEU A 259 5.96 -14.78 -7.62
N SER A 260 6.83 -15.76 -7.41
CA SER A 260 8.01 -15.99 -8.24
C SER A 260 7.74 -17.16 -9.18
N VAL A 261 8.08 -17.01 -10.46
CA VAL A 261 8.08 -18.10 -11.44
C VAL A 261 9.45 -18.16 -12.10
N ASP A 262 10.08 -19.33 -12.06
CA ASP A 262 11.39 -19.55 -12.68
C ASP A 262 11.23 -19.65 -14.21
N ARG A 263 12.05 -18.92 -14.97
CA ARG A 263 12.12 -19.03 -16.43
C ARG A 263 13.32 -19.88 -16.85
N GLU A 264 13.30 -20.35 -18.10
CA GLU A 264 14.31 -21.24 -18.70
C GLU A 264 15.77 -20.67 -18.70
N ASN A 265 15.97 -19.39 -18.38
CA ASN A 265 17.27 -18.70 -18.36
C ASN A 265 17.81 -18.37 -16.94
N ASP A 266 17.36 -19.05 -15.88
CA ASP A 266 17.66 -18.73 -14.46
C ASP A 266 17.18 -17.33 -13.99
N GLU A 267 16.47 -16.58 -14.84
CA GLU A 267 15.82 -15.32 -14.46
C GLU A 267 14.47 -15.58 -13.78
N LYS A 268 14.30 -15.08 -12.55
CA LYS A 268 13.05 -15.18 -11.80
C LYS A 268 12.10 -14.04 -12.17
N ARG A 269 10.90 -14.36 -12.62
CA ARG A 269 9.85 -13.36 -12.82
C ARG A 269 9.03 -13.22 -11.55
N ILE A 270 9.02 -12.03 -10.97
CA ILE A 270 8.25 -11.69 -9.77
C ILE A 270 6.97 -10.98 -10.20
N TYR A 271 5.82 -11.47 -9.75
CA TYR A 271 4.52 -10.84 -9.92
C TYR A 271 4.04 -10.23 -8.60
N THR A 272 3.55 -8.99 -8.65
CA THR A 272 2.91 -8.31 -7.51
C THR A 272 1.47 -8.77 -7.32
N LEU A 273 0.86 -8.55 -6.15
CA LEU A 273 -0.54 -8.90 -5.92
C LEU A 273 -1.49 -8.21 -6.92
N GLU A 274 -1.21 -6.98 -7.32
CA GLU A 274 -2.01 -6.25 -8.31
C GLU A 274 -1.94 -6.91 -9.69
N GLN A 275 -0.73 -7.32 -10.12
CA GLN A 275 -0.54 -8.06 -11.37
C GLN A 275 -1.22 -9.43 -11.32
N LEU A 276 -1.23 -10.11 -10.17
CA LEU A 276 -1.94 -11.37 -9.99
C LEU A 276 -3.47 -11.19 -10.02
N ARG A 277 -3.98 -10.09 -9.46
CA ARG A 277 -5.40 -9.73 -9.55
C ARG A 277 -5.81 -9.39 -10.98
N GLU A 278 -4.99 -8.63 -11.70
CA GLU A 278 -5.21 -8.34 -13.12
C GLU A 278 -5.13 -9.62 -13.97
N PHE A 279 -4.16 -10.50 -13.70
CA PHE A 279 -4.06 -11.80 -14.34
C PHE A 279 -5.30 -12.65 -14.08
N ARG A 280 -5.82 -12.69 -12.83
CA ARG A 280 -7.10 -13.33 -12.51
C ARG A 280 -8.24 -12.74 -13.33
N SER A 281 -8.35 -11.41 -13.43
CA SER A 281 -9.39 -10.76 -14.24
C SER A 281 -9.30 -11.13 -15.72
N LYS A 282 -8.08 -11.15 -16.30
CA LYS A 282 -7.83 -11.59 -17.69
C LYS A 282 -8.20 -13.06 -17.87
N LEU A 283 -7.80 -13.92 -16.94
CA LEU A 283 -8.09 -15.35 -16.95
C LEU A 283 -9.59 -15.64 -16.87
N MET A 284 -10.34 -14.93 -16.02
CA MET A 284 -11.80 -15.07 -15.95
C MET A 284 -12.51 -14.66 -17.26
N LEU A 285 -11.99 -13.66 -17.97
CA LEU A 285 -12.49 -13.27 -19.30
C LEU A 285 -12.16 -14.30 -20.38
N VAL A 286 -11.00 -14.96 -20.29
CA VAL A 286 -10.60 -16.01 -21.23
C VAL A 286 -11.41 -17.28 -20.97
N VAL A 287 -11.55 -17.69 -19.71
CA VAL A 287 -12.24 -18.91 -19.28
C VAL A 287 -13.75 -18.85 -19.52
N SER A 288 -14.39 -17.68 -19.36
CA SER A 288 -15.82 -17.50 -19.65
C SER A 288 -16.19 -17.73 -21.13
N LYS A 289 -15.22 -17.63 -22.05
CA LYS A 289 -15.44 -17.97 -23.47
C LYS A 289 -15.53 -19.48 -23.75
N PHE A 290 -15.15 -20.33 -22.79
CA PHE A 290 -15.06 -21.79 -22.95
C PHE A 290 -16.17 -22.57 -22.22
N GLU A 291 -17.27 -21.91 -21.82
CA GLU A 291 -18.39 -22.48 -21.03
C GLU A 291 -19.18 -23.65 -21.65
N GLN A 292 -18.74 -24.25 -22.77
CA GLN A 292 -19.30 -25.54 -23.20
C GLN A 292 -18.30 -26.67 -22.94
N PRO A 293 -18.66 -27.68 -22.12
CA PRO A 293 -17.86 -28.87 -21.93
C PRO A 293 -17.89 -29.70 -23.21
N ARG A 294 -17.08 -29.32 -24.20
CA ARG A 294 -16.72 -30.23 -25.30
C ARG A 294 -15.65 -31.16 -24.75
N ALA A 295 -16.08 -32.41 -24.59
CA ALA A 295 -15.30 -33.51 -24.06
C ALA A 295 -13.85 -33.52 -24.59
N ASN A 296 -12.91 -33.57 -23.65
CA ASN A 296 -11.60 -34.24 -23.71
C ASN A 296 -10.32 -33.42 -23.97
N VAL A 297 -10.32 -32.08 -24.01
CA VAL A 297 -9.03 -31.31 -24.06
C VAL A 297 -8.92 -30.13 -23.09
N ASN A 298 -10.03 -29.45 -22.74
CA ASN A 298 -9.97 -28.16 -22.00
C ASN A 298 -10.48 -28.21 -20.55
N THR A 299 -10.80 -29.39 -20.01
CA THR A 299 -11.25 -29.54 -18.60
C THR A 299 -10.14 -29.13 -17.62
N ASN A 300 -8.89 -29.48 -17.93
CA ASN A 300 -7.73 -29.13 -17.10
C ASN A 300 -7.51 -27.62 -16.99
N SER A 301 -7.75 -26.86 -18.06
CA SER A 301 -7.57 -25.40 -18.05
C SER A 301 -8.57 -24.69 -17.15
N TYR A 302 -9.81 -25.20 -17.07
CA TYR A 302 -10.84 -24.69 -16.18
C TYR A 302 -10.54 -25.03 -14.71
N GLU A 303 -10.15 -26.28 -14.43
CA GLU A 303 -9.75 -26.73 -13.10
C GLU A 303 -8.50 -26.00 -12.60
N ASN A 304 -7.49 -25.82 -13.46
CA ASN A 304 -6.28 -25.03 -13.20
C ASN A 304 -6.61 -23.56 -12.90
N SER A 305 -7.58 -22.99 -13.63
CA SER A 305 -8.11 -21.64 -13.39
C SER A 305 -8.75 -21.51 -12.01
N GLN A 306 -9.58 -22.48 -11.62
CA GLN A 306 -10.21 -22.51 -10.30
C GLN A 306 -9.17 -22.72 -9.19
N LEU A 307 -8.19 -23.61 -9.40
CA LEU A 307 -7.10 -23.87 -8.47
C LEU A 307 -6.28 -22.61 -8.22
N PHE A 308 -5.91 -21.89 -9.28
CA PHE A 308 -5.18 -20.62 -9.18
C PHE A 308 -5.98 -19.59 -8.39
N THR A 309 -7.26 -19.40 -8.74
CA THR A 309 -8.14 -18.41 -8.10
C THR A 309 -8.29 -18.72 -6.61
N HIS A 310 -8.59 -19.96 -6.27
CA HIS A 310 -8.76 -20.40 -4.89
C HIS A 310 -7.48 -20.27 -4.07
N LYS A 311 -6.31 -20.67 -4.61
CA LYS A 311 -5.02 -20.50 -3.90
C LYS A 311 -4.68 -19.02 -3.70
N LEU A 312 -4.97 -18.16 -4.67
CA LEU A 312 -4.76 -16.72 -4.55
C LEU A 312 -5.70 -16.08 -3.52
N ASP A 313 -6.93 -16.56 -3.41
CA ASP A 313 -7.86 -16.06 -2.40
C ASP A 313 -7.46 -16.54 -0.99
N THR A 314 -7.15 -17.84 -0.82
CA THR A 314 -6.68 -18.41 0.45
C THR A 314 -5.39 -17.74 0.93
N ILE A 315 -4.40 -17.53 0.07
CA ILE A 315 -3.16 -16.85 0.48
C ILE A 315 -3.41 -15.40 0.90
N THR A 316 -4.34 -14.71 0.22
CA THR A 316 -4.68 -13.31 0.52
C THR A 316 -5.39 -13.23 1.86
N GLU A 317 -6.24 -14.21 2.18
CA GLU A 317 -6.89 -14.32 3.48
C GLU A 317 -5.88 -14.65 4.59
N ILE A 318 -4.99 -15.62 4.37
CA ILE A 318 -3.90 -15.93 5.30
C ILE A 318 -3.02 -14.70 5.53
N ALA A 319 -2.62 -13.99 4.48
CA ALA A 319 -1.85 -12.76 4.57
C ALA A 319 -2.56 -11.73 5.43
N THR A 320 -3.86 -11.54 5.23
CA THR A 320 -4.68 -10.61 6.01
C THR A 320 -4.70 -10.98 7.49
N ILE A 321 -4.81 -12.27 7.83
CA ILE A 321 -4.82 -12.70 9.24
C ILE A 321 -3.42 -12.66 9.86
N VAL A 322 -2.38 -12.99 9.09
CA VAL A 322 -0.99 -12.90 9.52
C VAL A 322 -0.60 -11.43 9.78
N ILE A 323 -1.01 -10.50 8.91
CA ILE A 323 -0.85 -9.06 9.15
C ILE A 323 -1.56 -8.67 10.45
N LYS A 324 -2.81 -9.11 10.65
CA LYS A 324 -3.53 -8.87 11.92
C LYS A 324 -2.83 -9.50 13.13
N LEU A 325 -2.18 -10.65 12.97
CA LEU A 325 -1.39 -11.30 14.04
C LEU A 325 -0.13 -10.47 14.36
N ALA A 326 0.56 -9.99 13.34
CA ALA A 326 1.72 -9.10 13.47
C ALA A 326 1.31 -7.76 14.12
N GLU A 327 0.22 -7.14 13.66
CA GLU A 327 -0.38 -5.95 14.28
C GLU A 327 -0.81 -6.21 15.72
N SER A 328 -1.24 -7.44 16.03
CA SER A 328 -1.57 -7.88 17.39
C SER A 328 -0.34 -8.23 18.25
N GLY A 329 0.86 -8.02 17.73
CA GLY A 329 2.12 -8.16 18.48
C GLY A 329 2.57 -9.60 18.70
N HIS A 330 2.11 -10.54 17.88
CA HIS A 330 2.56 -11.92 17.99
C HIS A 330 3.98 -12.06 17.41
N GLN A 331 4.97 -12.34 18.26
CA GLN A 331 6.39 -12.34 17.91
C GLN A 331 6.75 -13.24 16.71
N SER A 332 6.17 -14.44 16.63
CA SER A 332 6.41 -15.36 15.51
C SER A 332 5.93 -14.82 14.15
N TYR A 333 5.08 -13.79 14.11
CA TYR A 333 4.47 -13.29 12.88
C TYR A 333 4.94 -11.89 12.44
N ILE A 334 5.70 -11.16 13.27
CA ILE A 334 6.20 -9.82 12.94
C ILE A 334 7.13 -9.84 11.73
N ASN A 335 7.98 -10.86 11.60
CA ASN A 335 8.85 -11.10 10.45
C ASN A 335 8.50 -12.43 9.76
N TYR A 336 7.20 -12.71 9.61
CA TYR A 336 6.75 -13.97 9.03
C TYR A 336 7.13 -14.07 7.56
N LYS A 337 7.72 -15.20 7.19
CA LYS A 337 7.96 -15.57 5.80
C LYS A 337 7.39 -16.96 5.55
N LEU A 338 6.48 -17.06 4.58
CA LEU A 338 5.98 -18.31 4.06
C LEU A 338 6.27 -18.38 2.56
N THR A 339 6.77 -19.52 2.11
CA THR A 339 6.90 -19.86 0.70
C THR A 339 6.10 -21.13 0.44
N SER A 340 5.17 -21.10 -0.51
CA SER A 340 4.33 -22.24 -0.86
C SER A 340 4.34 -22.48 -2.36
N ASN A 341 4.40 -23.75 -2.76
CA ASN A 341 4.40 -24.16 -4.15
C ASN A 341 2.95 -24.28 -4.67
N PHE A 342 2.74 -23.82 -5.91
CA PHE A 342 1.42 -23.88 -6.54
C PHE A 342 0.97 -25.31 -6.89
N SER A 343 1.87 -26.28 -7.01
CA SER A 343 1.55 -27.66 -7.44
C SER A 343 1.00 -28.57 -6.32
N GLU A 344 1.51 -28.47 -5.08
CA GLU A 344 1.36 -29.56 -4.09
C GLU A 344 0.64 -29.17 -2.77
N ASP A 345 0.56 -27.88 -2.43
CA ASP A 345 0.24 -27.47 -1.04
C ASP A 345 -1.24 -27.17 -0.73
N ARG A 346 -2.23 -27.72 -1.44
CA ARG A 346 -3.64 -27.30 -1.26
C ARG A 346 -4.17 -27.60 0.15
N GLU A 347 -3.94 -28.81 0.67
CA GLU A 347 -4.37 -29.20 2.02
C GLU A 347 -3.55 -28.48 3.11
N ILE A 348 -2.27 -28.22 2.84
CA ILE A 348 -1.37 -27.50 3.76
C ILE A 348 -1.84 -26.06 3.94
N LEU A 349 -2.22 -25.38 2.85
CA LEU A 349 -2.75 -24.01 2.90
C LEU A 349 -4.07 -23.93 3.65
N MET A 350 -5.00 -24.87 3.43
CA MET A 350 -6.26 -24.92 4.18
C MET A 350 -6.03 -25.23 5.67
N GLY A 351 -5.09 -26.12 5.98
CA GLY A 351 -4.68 -26.41 7.36
C GLY A 351 -4.08 -25.18 8.05
N LEU A 352 -3.23 -24.44 7.35
CA LEU A 352 -2.63 -23.19 7.84
C LEU A 352 -3.69 -22.10 8.04
N GLU A 353 -4.62 -21.95 7.11
CA GLU A 353 -5.73 -21.00 7.21
C GLU A 353 -6.55 -21.23 8.49
N ASN A 354 -6.96 -22.48 8.73
CA ASN A 354 -7.69 -22.87 9.94
C ASN A 354 -6.85 -22.66 11.21
N HIS A 355 -5.57 -23.01 11.16
CA HIS A 355 -4.66 -22.81 12.29
C HIS A 355 -4.52 -21.32 12.65
N VAL A 356 -4.26 -20.47 11.66
CA VAL A 356 -4.05 -19.03 11.81
C VAL A 356 -5.34 -18.34 12.27
N LYS A 357 -6.52 -18.74 11.76
CA LYS A 357 -7.84 -18.29 12.23
C LYS A 357 -8.09 -18.67 13.70
N GLY A 358 -7.75 -19.89 14.10
CA GLY A 358 -7.86 -20.31 15.50
C GLY A 358 -6.86 -19.58 16.41
N LEU A 359 -5.66 -19.32 15.91
CA LEU A 359 -4.59 -18.67 16.67
C LEU A 359 -4.90 -17.21 16.98
N ILE A 360 -5.38 -16.42 16.02
CA ILE A 360 -5.71 -15.01 16.26
C ILE A 360 -6.80 -14.85 17.34
N GLY A 361 -7.79 -15.75 17.36
CA GLY A 361 -8.83 -15.76 18.40
C GLY A 361 -8.25 -16.05 19.79
N LYS A 362 -7.44 -17.11 19.91
CA LYS A 362 -6.75 -17.46 21.16
C LYS A 362 -5.79 -16.36 21.61
N TRP A 363 -5.08 -15.73 20.68
CA TRP A 363 -4.13 -14.66 20.97
C TRP A 363 -4.82 -13.42 21.51
N LYS A 364 -5.93 -12.98 20.89
CA LYS A 364 -6.72 -11.85 21.39
C LYS A 364 -7.23 -12.09 22.82
N LEU A 365 -7.69 -13.30 23.13
CA LEU A 365 -8.10 -13.66 24.49
C LEU A 365 -6.94 -13.62 25.48
N LYS A 366 -5.74 -14.07 25.08
CA LYS A 366 -4.54 -13.99 25.92
C LYS A 366 -4.11 -12.54 26.20
N VAL A 367 -4.11 -11.68 25.19
CA VAL A 367 -3.80 -10.25 25.35
C VAL A 367 -4.82 -9.59 26.28
N GLU A 368 -6.10 -9.94 26.13
CA GLU A 368 -7.17 -9.49 27.02
C GLU A 368 -6.92 -9.90 28.47
N GLU A 369 -6.60 -11.18 28.70
CA GLU A 369 -6.29 -11.72 30.02
C GLU A 369 -5.09 -11.02 30.66
N ALA A 370 -3.99 -10.88 29.92
CA ALA A 370 -2.79 -10.18 30.38
C ALA A 370 -3.07 -8.71 30.74
N ARG A 371 -3.88 -8.00 29.94
CA ARG A 371 -4.28 -6.60 30.23
C ARG A 371 -5.17 -6.46 31.47
N VAL A 372 -5.93 -7.51 31.81
CA VAL A 372 -6.74 -7.55 33.04
C VAL A 372 -5.85 -7.87 34.25
N THR A 373 -4.90 -8.80 34.10
CA THR A 373 -3.96 -9.17 35.18
C THR A 373 -2.97 -8.05 35.49
N HIS A 374 -2.43 -7.39 34.46
CA HIS A 374 -1.38 -6.38 34.58
C HIS A 374 -1.87 -5.01 34.12
N TYR A 375 -2.22 -4.17 35.09
CA TYR A 375 -2.79 -2.85 34.82
C TYR A 375 -1.89 -1.95 33.94
N TYR A 376 -0.58 -1.93 34.20
CA TYR A 376 0.35 -1.01 33.53
C TYR A 376 0.56 -1.33 32.04
N LEU A 377 0.17 -2.52 31.57
CA LEU A 377 0.09 -2.80 30.13
C LEU A 377 -0.93 -1.89 29.43
N ASN A 378 -1.97 -1.44 30.14
CA ASN A 378 -3.01 -0.57 29.59
C ASN A 378 -2.55 0.85 29.34
N TYR A 379 -1.29 1.21 29.61
CA TYR A 379 -0.70 2.49 29.17
C TYR A 379 -0.30 2.47 27.70
N TYR A 380 -0.17 1.29 27.11
CA TYR A 380 0.45 1.09 25.81
C TYR A 380 -0.47 0.35 24.84
N THR A 381 -0.46 0.79 23.58
CA THR A 381 -0.99 0.01 22.47
C THR A 381 -0.12 -1.23 22.24
N ILE A 382 -0.61 -2.19 21.46
CA ILE A 382 0.14 -3.40 21.12
C ILE A 382 1.42 -3.04 20.37
N ALA A 383 1.37 -2.10 19.43
CA ALA A 383 2.57 -1.63 18.71
C ALA A 383 3.61 -1.07 19.69
N GLN A 384 3.17 -0.32 20.70
CA GLN A 384 4.04 0.18 21.77
C GLN A 384 4.56 -0.94 22.68
N ILE A 385 3.76 -1.97 22.97
CA ILE A 385 4.23 -3.14 23.73
C ILE A 385 5.33 -3.88 22.97
N VAL A 386 5.18 -4.09 21.67
CA VAL A 386 6.22 -4.68 20.82
C VAL A 386 7.47 -3.80 20.83
N SER A 387 7.31 -2.48 20.72
CA SER A 387 8.43 -1.53 20.82
C SER A 387 9.14 -1.59 22.17
N LEU A 388 8.39 -1.71 23.28
CA LEU A 388 8.96 -1.92 24.62
C LEU A 388 9.76 -3.22 24.69
N GLN A 389 9.25 -4.34 24.15
CA GLN A 389 9.97 -5.61 24.13
C GLN A 389 11.28 -5.52 23.33
N MET A 390 11.23 -4.89 22.14
CA MET A 390 12.43 -4.66 21.32
C MET A 390 13.44 -3.75 22.05
N GLY A 391 12.96 -2.68 22.68
CA GLY A 391 13.80 -1.77 23.44
C GLY A 391 14.43 -2.42 24.68
N VAL A 392 13.68 -3.26 25.41
CA VAL A 392 14.23 -4.05 26.53
C VAL A 392 15.32 -5.01 26.03
N ASN A 393 15.13 -5.64 24.87
CA ASN A 393 16.16 -6.49 24.27
C ASN A 393 17.42 -5.70 23.91
N SER A 394 17.27 -4.51 23.32
CA SER A 394 18.41 -3.64 23.02
C SER A 394 19.11 -3.13 24.28
N PHE A 395 18.36 -2.85 25.36
CA PHE A 395 18.94 -2.52 26.68
C PHE A 395 19.77 -3.67 27.25
N ILE A 396 19.26 -4.91 27.22
CA ILE A 396 19.97 -6.10 27.70
C ILE A 396 21.22 -6.38 26.85
N ALA A 397 21.15 -6.12 25.54
CA ALA A 397 22.26 -6.26 24.62
C ALA A 397 23.25 -5.08 24.65
N ASP A 398 23.01 -4.05 25.49
CA ASP A 398 23.78 -2.80 25.59
C ASP A 398 23.98 -2.13 24.22
N ARG A 399 22.93 -2.16 23.38
CA ARG A 399 22.91 -1.51 22.06
C ARG A 399 22.34 -0.11 22.17
N GLU A 400 23.11 0.88 21.75
CA GLU A 400 22.66 2.27 21.61
C GLU A 400 21.99 2.46 20.24
N ASP A 401 20.78 1.92 20.12
CA ASP A 401 19.96 1.97 18.91
C ASP A 401 18.65 2.76 19.13
N ARG A 402 17.87 2.87 18.06
CA ARG A 402 16.60 3.62 18.05
C ARG A 402 15.57 2.97 18.97
N GLU A 403 15.62 1.65 19.12
CA GLU A 403 14.75 0.87 19.98
C GLU A 403 14.99 1.19 21.46
N LEU A 404 16.25 1.40 21.87
CA LEU A 404 16.59 1.87 23.20
C LEU A 404 16.04 3.28 23.47
N GLU A 405 16.12 4.20 22.51
CA GLU A 405 15.55 5.54 22.64
C GLU A 405 14.01 5.47 22.81
N GLN A 406 13.34 4.65 22.01
CA GLN A 406 11.91 4.39 22.16
C GLN A 406 11.55 3.80 23.54
N LEU A 407 12.37 2.91 24.09
CA LEU A 407 12.17 2.38 25.44
C LEU A 407 12.09 3.53 26.46
N TYR A 408 13.04 4.46 26.44
CA TYR A 408 13.03 5.59 27.37
C TYR A 408 11.81 6.50 27.17
N HIS A 409 11.44 6.83 25.93
CA HIS A 409 10.26 7.67 25.69
C HIS A 409 8.96 7.01 26.20
N LEU A 410 8.81 5.70 25.99
CA LEU A 410 7.63 4.95 26.44
C LEU A 410 7.63 4.79 27.97
N LEU A 411 8.72 4.38 28.60
CA LEU A 411 8.80 4.22 30.05
C LEU A 411 8.58 5.53 30.82
N ARG A 412 8.91 6.68 30.22
CA ARG A 412 8.61 8.00 30.80
C ARG A 412 7.13 8.31 30.94
N LEU A 413 6.25 7.55 30.27
CA LEU A 413 4.80 7.61 30.51
C LEU A 413 4.40 7.04 31.89
N LEU A 414 5.20 6.11 32.43
CA LEU A 414 5.01 5.49 33.76
C LEU A 414 5.90 6.09 34.84
N ASN A 415 7.11 6.54 34.48
CA ASN A 415 8.04 7.19 35.38
C ASN A 415 8.79 8.31 34.63
N PRO A 416 8.37 9.59 34.76
CA PRO A 416 8.95 10.71 34.04
C PRO A 416 10.47 10.93 34.26
N GLU A 417 11.02 10.34 35.32
CA GLU A 417 12.43 10.43 35.70
C GLU A 417 13.11 9.05 35.68
N VAL A 418 12.64 8.11 34.85
CA VAL A 418 13.23 6.77 34.73
C VAL A 418 14.72 6.85 34.38
N THR A 419 15.53 6.15 35.18
CA THR A 419 16.99 6.07 35.06
C THR A 419 17.43 4.70 34.51
N LYS A 420 18.70 4.57 34.12
CA LYS A 420 19.28 3.29 33.70
C LYS A 420 19.23 2.28 34.85
N GLU A 421 19.47 2.75 36.07
CA GLU A 421 19.44 1.96 37.30
C GLU A 421 18.03 1.42 37.60
N ASP A 422 16.98 2.23 37.38
CA ASP A 422 15.59 1.79 37.51
C ASP A 422 15.28 0.61 36.59
N ILE A 423 15.75 0.68 35.34
CA ILE A 423 15.55 -0.39 34.34
C ILE A 423 16.34 -1.64 34.74
N GLN A 424 17.60 -1.49 35.17
CA GLN A 424 18.42 -2.62 35.63
C GLN A 424 17.78 -3.32 36.84
N GLN A 425 17.33 -2.53 37.83
CA GLN A 425 16.70 -3.05 39.03
C GLN A 425 15.37 -3.75 38.72
N ALA A 426 14.59 -3.21 37.77
CA ALA A 426 13.36 -3.83 37.33
C ALA A 426 13.62 -5.16 36.62
N LEU A 427 14.74 -5.30 35.89
CA LEU A 427 15.12 -6.51 35.16
C LEU A 427 15.80 -7.58 36.03
N GLU A 428 16.08 -7.32 37.31
CA GLU A 428 16.76 -8.30 38.17
C GLU A 428 15.98 -9.63 38.29
N PRO A 429 16.64 -10.80 38.10
CA PRO A 429 15.98 -12.12 38.11
C PRO A 429 15.23 -12.46 39.40
N SER A 430 15.59 -11.82 40.53
CA SER A 430 14.89 -11.96 41.81
C SER A 430 13.50 -11.34 41.82
N LYS A 431 13.22 -10.42 40.89
CA LYS A 431 11.93 -9.73 40.72
C LYS A 431 11.18 -10.19 39.46
N ILE A 432 11.90 -10.69 38.46
CA ILE A 432 11.34 -11.25 37.24
C ILE A 432 11.80 -12.70 37.06
N SER A 433 10.88 -13.65 37.26
CA SER A 433 11.13 -15.03 36.85
C SER A 433 11.22 -15.14 35.30
N HIS A 434 12.44 -15.41 34.82
CA HIS A 434 12.77 -15.91 33.47
C HIS A 434 12.60 -14.98 32.24
N LEU A 435 12.95 -13.70 32.29
CA LEU A 435 13.14 -12.91 31.05
C LEU A 435 14.39 -13.39 30.26
N HIS A 436 15.43 -13.83 30.97
CA HIS A 436 16.72 -14.25 30.38
C HIS A 436 16.67 -15.51 29.48
N ASN A 437 15.70 -16.41 29.66
CA ASN A 437 15.67 -17.70 28.96
C ASN A 437 14.89 -17.67 27.63
N SER A 438 14.04 -16.67 27.41
CA SER A 438 13.23 -16.54 26.20
C SER A 438 14.00 -15.87 25.05
N ILE A 439 14.97 -15.02 25.39
CA ILE A 439 15.68 -14.16 24.43
C ILE A 439 17.03 -14.77 23.98
N SER A 440 17.63 -15.64 24.80
CA SER A 440 18.95 -16.26 24.51
C SER A 440 18.90 -17.45 23.53
N ARG A 441 17.73 -17.84 23.01
CA ARG A 441 17.57 -19.01 22.11
C ARG A 441 17.87 -18.76 20.64
N THR A 442 18.51 -17.64 20.29
CA THR A 442 19.03 -17.44 18.92
C THR A 442 20.44 -17.97 18.71
N ASN A 443 21.18 -18.33 19.77
CA ASN A 443 22.56 -18.81 19.64
C ASN A 443 22.84 -20.04 20.53
N SER A 444 22.34 -21.22 20.14
CA SER A 444 23.04 -22.52 20.25
C SER A 444 22.05 -23.69 20.23
N ILE A 445 21.87 -24.30 19.06
CA ILE A 445 21.32 -25.64 18.93
C ILE A 445 22.47 -26.62 19.18
N LYS A 446 22.47 -27.27 20.36
CA LYS A 446 22.89 -28.67 20.57
C LYS A 446 22.90 -29.01 22.06
N ALA A 447 22.39 -30.21 22.36
CA ALA A 447 22.34 -30.90 23.64
C ALA A 447 21.12 -30.59 24.54
N CYS A 448 20.04 -31.35 24.30
CA CYS A 448 19.29 -32.11 25.33
C CYS A 448 18.04 -32.73 24.67
N GLN A 449 18.26 -33.68 23.76
CA GLN A 449 17.35 -34.81 23.64
C GLN A 449 17.77 -35.83 24.69
N ASP A 450 16.82 -36.62 25.16
CA ASP A 450 16.98 -37.70 26.14
C ASP A 450 16.93 -37.24 27.61
N HIS A 451 15.71 -36.97 28.11
CA HIS A 451 15.25 -37.49 29.41
C HIS A 451 13.77 -37.22 29.75
N ALA A 452 13.03 -36.43 28.97
CA ALA A 452 11.62 -36.11 29.26
C ALA A 452 10.58 -37.07 28.59
N ARG A 453 10.95 -38.32 28.29
CA ARG A 453 10.05 -39.32 27.70
C ARG A 453 9.32 -40.22 28.70
N GLN A 454 9.48 -40.00 30.01
CA GLN A 454 8.98 -40.94 31.03
C GLN A 454 8.06 -40.33 32.11
N SER A 455 7.66 -39.05 31.99
CA SER A 455 6.81 -38.37 32.99
C SER A 455 5.45 -37.89 32.43
N LEU A 456 5.12 -38.19 31.17
CA LEU A 456 3.85 -37.76 30.54
C LEU A 456 2.81 -38.88 30.40
N PHE A 457 3.06 -40.07 30.94
CA PHE A 457 2.11 -41.18 30.91
C PHE A 457 1.28 -41.35 32.20
N GLU A 458 1.57 -40.59 33.26
CA GLU A 458 0.82 -40.67 34.54
C GLU A 458 -0.17 -39.52 34.78
N THR A 459 -0.11 -38.43 34.02
CA THR A 459 -1.01 -37.27 34.23
C THR A 459 -2.27 -37.29 33.36
N MET A 460 -2.45 -38.31 32.51
CA MET A 460 -3.66 -38.51 31.70
C MET A 460 -4.69 -39.45 32.34
N GLN A 461 -4.45 -39.99 33.55
CA GLN A 461 -5.40 -40.87 34.26
C GLN A 461 -6.06 -40.25 35.50
N LEU A 462 -5.87 -38.95 35.78
CA LEU A 462 -6.44 -38.30 36.98
C LEU A 462 -7.48 -37.20 36.70
N SER A 463 -7.95 -37.03 35.46
CA SER A 463 -8.99 -36.04 35.12
C SER A 463 -10.34 -36.62 34.70
N GLU A 464 -10.61 -37.91 34.98
CA GLU A 464 -11.91 -38.55 34.69
C GLU A 464 -12.80 -38.80 35.93
N SER A 465 -12.47 -38.23 37.09
CA SER A 465 -13.19 -38.56 38.33
C SER A 465 -13.51 -37.38 39.26
N PHE A 466 -13.91 -36.23 38.74
CA PHE A 466 -14.56 -35.20 39.58
C PHE A 466 -15.62 -34.39 38.83
N CYS A 467 -16.85 -34.92 38.76
CA CYS A 467 -18.05 -34.09 38.66
C CYS A 467 -19.31 -34.86 39.13
N ASN A 468 -19.30 -35.33 40.39
CA ASN A 468 -20.53 -35.74 41.06
C ASN A 468 -21.17 -34.53 41.76
N LYS A 469 -22.42 -34.23 41.37
CA LYS A 469 -23.31 -33.19 41.92
C LYS A 469 -23.57 -33.35 43.42
N PRO A 470 -23.97 -32.27 44.12
CA PRO A 470 -25.03 -32.32 45.11
C PRO A 470 -26.30 -31.55 44.66
N LYS A 471 -27.46 -32.06 45.09
CA LYS A 471 -28.84 -31.56 44.85
C LYS A 471 -29.33 -30.64 45.99
N LEU A 472 -30.46 -29.96 45.72
CA LEU A 472 -31.43 -29.21 46.55
C LEU A 472 -31.17 -27.68 46.71
N SER A 473 -32.13 -26.75 46.59
CA SER A 473 -33.60 -26.81 46.37
C SER A 473 -34.15 -25.48 45.79
N SER A 474 -35.39 -25.56 45.29
CA SER A 474 -36.26 -24.60 44.59
C SER A 474 -36.34 -23.13 45.05
N LYS A 475 -36.31 -22.18 44.08
CA LYS A 475 -37.44 -21.28 43.69
C LYS A 475 -37.01 -20.25 42.63
N SER A 476 -37.66 -20.35 41.46
CA SER A 476 -38.08 -19.28 40.53
C SER A 476 -37.07 -18.33 39.84
N MET A 477 -36.91 -18.60 38.53
CA MET A 477 -36.96 -17.71 37.34
C MET A 477 -35.90 -16.62 37.05
N ASN A 478 -35.28 -16.82 35.88
CA ASN A 478 -34.93 -15.89 34.78
C ASN A 478 -33.88 -14.80 35.08
N VAL A 479 -32.84 -14.57 34.26
CA VAL A 479 -32.79 -14.48 32.80
C VAL A 479 -31.45 -15.03 32.28
N ILE A 480 -31.53 -15.84 31.23
CA ILE A 480 -30.43 -16.49 30.52
C ILE A 480 -29.76 -15.49 29.57
N ARG A 481 -28.45 -15.32 29.74
CA ARG A 481 -27.52 -14.89 28.70
C ARG A 481 -27.18 -16.11 27.83
N SER A 482 -27.39 -16.03 26.52
CA SER A 482 -26.59 -16.78 25.54
C SER A 482 -26.94 -16.32 24.12
N GLU A 483 -26.17 -15.35 23.61
CA GLU A 483 -25.94 -15.18 22.17
C GLU A 483 -24.72 -16.04 21.81
N THR A 484 -24.91 -17.09 21.01
CA THR A 484 -23.98 -17.56 19.97
C THR A 484 -24.64 -18.75 19.28
N LEU A 485 -24.62 -18.76 17.94
CA LEU A 485 -25.32 -19.61 16.95
C LEU A 485 -26.42 -18.73 16.30
N PHE A 486 -26.23 -18.11 15.13
CA PHE A 486 -26.26 -18.71 13.79
C PHE A 486 -25.82 -17.69 12.70
N PRO A 487 -25.60 -18.12 11.42
CA PRO A 487 -24.99 -17.32 10.35
C PRO A 487 -25.85 -16.18 9.79
N ASN A 488 -25.17 -15.21 9.17
CA ASN A 488 -25.71 -14.01 8.53
C ASN A 488 -26.69 -14.32 7.37
N SER A 489 -28.01 -14.25 7.61
CA SER A 489 -29.04 -13.73 6.67
C SER A 489 -30.49 -14.01 7.13
N PHE A 490 -30.89 -13.60 8.34
CA PHE A 490 -32.30 -13.65 8.77
C PHE A 490 -32.81 -12.25 9.13
N GLY A 491 -33.99 -11.89 8.62
CA GLY A 491 -34.71 -10.70 9.08
C GLY A 491 -35.22 -10.92 10.50
N MET A 492 -35.22 -9.88 11.33
CA MET A 492 -35.64 -9.94 12.74
C MET A 492 -37.03 -10.55 12.95
N THR A 493 -37.90 -10.52 11.94
CA THR A 493 -39.28 -11.02 11.98
C THR A 493 -39.39 -12.55 11.93
N GLU A 494 -38.47 -13.26 11.29
CA GLU A 494 -38.56 -14.72 11.12
C GLU A 494 -38.11 -15.47 12.37
N ILE A 495 -37.10 -14.94 13.07
CA ILE A 495 -36.62 -15.47 14.35
C ILE A 495 -37.69 -15.28 15.44
N GLU A 496 -38.41 -14.17 15.39
CA GLU A 496 -39.50 -13.90 16.33
C GLU A 496 -40.70 -14.82 16.08
N LEU A 497 -40.99 -15.15 14.81
CA LEU A 497 -41.99 -16.15 14.44
C LEU A 497 -41.61 -17.57 14.90
N ALA A 498 -40.35 -18.00 14.71
CA ALA A 498 -39.87 -19.32 15.18
C ALA A 498 -40.00 -19.46 16.69
N LYS A 499 -39.67 -18.40 17.44
CA LYS A 499 -39.84 -18.37 18.90
C LYS A 499 -41.30 -18.41 19.31
N SER A 500 -42.16 -17.62 18.65
CA SER A 500 -43.60 -17.64 18.90
C SER A 500 -44.18 -19.04 18.74
N VAL A 501 -43.88 -19.73 17.64
CA VAL A 501 -44.39 -21.09 17.37
C VAL A 501 -43.80 -22.14 18.31
N SER A 502 -42.51 -22.04 18.64
CA SER A 502 -41.87 -22.93 19.62
C SER A 502 -42.51 -22.80 21.01
N GLU A 503 -42.88 -21.58 21.41
CA GLU A 503 -43.50 -21.31 22.71
C GLU A 503 -45.01 -21.63 22.75
N THR A 504 -45.76 -21.39 21.66
CA THR A 504 -47.22 -21.59 21.63
C THR A 504 -47.63 -23.04 21.34
N ALA A 505 -46.84 -23.77 20.55
CA ALA A 505 -47.15 -25.13 20.12
C ALA A 505 -46.19 -26.21 20.66
N GLU A 506 -45.26 -25.84 21.56
CA GLU A 506 -44.31 -26.74 22.26
C GLU A 506 -43.33 -27.52 21.36
N TYR A 507 -43.00 -27.01 20.16
CA TYR A 507 -41.98 -27.61 19.28
C TYR A 507 -40.55 -27.17 19.60
N ASP A 508 -39.54 -28.03 19.34
CA ASP A 508 -38.11 -27.65 19.46
C ASP A 508 -37.80 -26.44 18.56
N LEU A 509 -37.12 -25.44 19.13
CA LEU A 509 -36.68 -24.24 18.42
C LEU A 509 -35.80 -24.59 17.21
N LYS A 510 -35.04 -25.69 17.25
CA LYS A 510 -34.30 -26.18 16.08
C LYS A 510 -35.23 -26.67 14.95
N LEU A 511 -36.32 -27.35 15.30
CA LEU A 511 -37.28 -27.85 14.32
C LEU A 511 -38.03 -26.69 13.66
N THR A 512 -38.46 -25.70 14.43
CA THR A 512 -39.11 -24.48 13.89
C THR A 512 -38.17 -23.66 13.01
N ILE A 513 -36.89 -23.50 13.39
CA ILE A 513 -35.91 -22.82 12.52
C ILE A 513 -35.68 -23.61 11.22
N LYS A 514 -35.58 -24.95 11.29
CA LYS A 514 -35.45 -25.81 10.10
C LYS A 514 -36.70 -25.69 9.21
N GLY A 515 -37.89 -25.65 9.80
CA GLY A 515 -39.14 -25.46 9.08
C GLY A 515 -39.22 -24.12 8.35
N ILE A 516 -38.76 -23.02 8.96
CA ILE A 516 -38.68 -21.71 8.27
C ILE A 516 -37.77 -21.81 7.05
N VAL A 517 -36.59 -22.43 7.17
CA VAL A 517 -35.64 -22.57 6.06
C VAL A 517 -36.22 -23.41 4.92
N GLU A 518 -36.94 -24.49 5.24
CA GLU A 518 -37.53 -25.37 4.21
C GLU A 518 -38.78 -24.78 3.57
N ILE A 519 -39.65 -24.12 4.34
CA ILE A 519 -40.85 -23.46 3.80
C ILE A 519 -40.46 -22.27 2.92
N GLN A 520 -39.44 -21.46 3.30
CA GLN A 520 -38.97 -20.33 2.49
C GLN A 520 -38.50 -20.73 1.08
N LYS A 521 -38.11 -22.00 0.86
CA LYS A 521 -37.74 -22.49 -0.48
C LYS A 521 -38.94 -22.63 -1.41
N VAL A 522 -40.16 -22.72 -0.86
CA VAL A 522 -41.38 -23.09 -1.59
C VAL A 522 -42.45 -21.99 -1.51
N GLU A 523 -42.65 -21.37 -0.34
CA GLU A 523 -43.70 -20.36 -0.12
C GLU A 523 -43.38 -19.35 1.02
N ILE A 524 -44.24 -18.35 1.21
CA ILE A 524 -44.10 -17.34 2.28
C ILE A 524 -44.47 -17.97 3.61
N VAL A 525 -43.57 -17.88 4.59
CA VAL A 525 -43.74 -18.47 5.92
C VAL A 525 -44.84 -17.74 6.70
N THR A 526 -45.89 -18.47 7.04
CA THR A 526 -46.93 -18.06 8.00
C THR A 526 -46.87 -18.94 9.26
N GLU A 527 -47.46 -18.48 10.36
CA GLU A 527 -47.52 -19.25 11.61
C GLU A 527 -48.18 -20.64 11.39
N ASN A 528 -49.28 -20.66 10.62
CA ASN A 528 -50.01 -21.90 10.34
C ASN A 528 -49.22 -22.87 9.45
N SER A 529 -48.55 -22.38 8.40
CA SER A 529 -47.73 -23.24 7.53
C SER A 529 -46.53 -23.81 8.28
N LEU A 530 -45.97 -23.06 9.23
CA LEU A 530 -44.86 -23.52 10.06
C LEU A 530 -45.29 -24.61 11.05
N VAL A 531 -46.45 -24.44 11.69
CA VAL A 531 -47.03 -25.45 12.59
C VAL A 531 -47.37 -26.73 11.82
N GLU A 532 -47.96 -26.62 10.62
CA GLU A 532 -48.31 -27.78 9.79
C GLU A 532 -47.07 -28.54 9.33
N TRP A 533 -45.98 -27.84 8.99
CA TRP A 533 -44.70 -28.46 8.67
C TRP A 533 -44.07 -29.16 9.89
N CYS A 534 -44.10 -28.52 11.07
CA CYS A 534 -43.58 -29.12 12.30
C CYS A 534 -44.38 -30.37 12.71
N MET A 535 -45.71 -30.35 12.58
CA MET A 535 -46.56 -31.54 12.80
C MET A 535 -46.19 -32.71 11.88
N GLN A 536 -45.73 -32.45 10.65
CA GLN A 536 -45.37 -33.50 9.70
C GLN A 536 -43.96 -34.06 9.92
N HIS A 537 -43.10 -33.37 10.69
CA HIS A 537 -41.67 -33.70 10.84
C HIS A 537 -41.24 -33.79 12.32
N GLU A 538 -42.19 -33.96 13.23
CA GLU A 538 -41.95 -34.08 14.68
C GLU A 538 -41.19 -35.37 15.05
N ASP A 539 -41.35 -36.44 14.25
CA ASP A 539 -40.72 -37.76 14.47
C ASP A 539 -39.28 -37.87 13.90
N ASP A 540 -38.79 -36.88 13.15
CA ASP A 540 -37.51 -36.95 12.40
C ASP A 540 -36.29 -36.40 13.18
N VAL A 541 -36.45 -36.01 14.45
CA VAL A 541 -35.36 -35.35 15.23
C VAL A 541 -34.53 -36.33 16.07
N ASP A 542 -35.00 -37.56 16.30
CA ASP A 542 -34.33 -38.55 17.16
C ASP A 542 -33.59 -39.69 16.40
N SER A 543 -33.51 -39.66 15.07
CA SER A 543 -33.04 -40.80 14.25
C SER A 543 -31.72 -40.61 13.47
N GLU A 544 -30.98 -39.50 13.63
CA GLU A 544 -29.60 -39.39 13.11
C GLU A 544 -28.55 -39.50 14.22
N SER A 545 -28.59 -40.61 14.96
CA SER A 545 -27.40 -41.16 15.62
C SER A 545 -27.50 -42.68 15.73
N ASN A 546 -26.50 -43.38 15.17
CA ASN A 546 -26.26 -44.83 15.24
C ASN A 546 -27.10 -45.72 14.30
N ASN A 547 -26.58 -45.98 13.10
CA ASN A 547 -26.30 -47.33 12.58
C ASN A 547 -26.00 -47.25 11.08
N ASP A 548 -24.75 -47.47 10.70
CA ASP A 548 -24.40 -48.17 9.47
C ASP A 548 -23.00 -48.80 9.66
N GLU A 549 -22.97 -49.83 10.52
CA GLU A 549 -21.92 -50.84 10.51
C GLU A 549 -22.53 -52.20 10.08
N SER A 550 -22.02 -52.69 8.95
CA SER A 550 -21.96 -54.09 8.52
C SER A 550 -23.21 -54.76 7.94
N LEU A 551 -23.18 -54.99 6.61
CA LEU A 551 -23.57 -56.26 5.96
C LEU A 551 -23.06 -56.28 4.51
N PHE A 552 -21.78 -56.58 4.32
CA PHE A 552 -21.30 -57.39 3.20
C PHE A 552 -20.08 -58.18 3.68
N GLU A 553 -20.32 -59.45 4.04
CA GLU A 553 -19.27 -60.46 4.14
C GLU A 553 -18.83 -60.90 2.74
N SER A 554 -17.56 -61.27 2.70
CA SER A 554 -16.91 -62.26 1.83
C SER A 554 -16.20 -61.79 0.55
N GLU A 555 -14.90 -62.10 0.60
CA GLU A 555 -13.96 -62.34 -0.49
C GLU A 555 -13.59 -61.15 -1.39
N ILE A 556 -12.38 -60.61 -1.17
CA ILE A 556 -11.35 -60.49 -2.20
C ILE A 556 -9.98 -60.28 -1.52
N VAL A 557 -9.02 -61.06 -2.00
CA VAL A 557 -7.59 -61.04 -1.67
C VAL A 557 -6.95 -59.70 -2.04
N SER A 558 -6.03 -59.23 -1.18
CA SER A 558 -5.10 -58.09 -1.32
C SER A 558 -4.65 -57.72 -2.76
N PRO A 559 -4.42 -56.42 -3.06
CA PRO A 559 -3.09 -55.85 -2.83
C PRO A 559 -3.05 -54.39 -2.31
N THR A 560 -2.19 -54.19 -1.30
CA THR A 560 -1.40 -52.99 -0.96
C THR A 560 -1.74 -51.65 -1.65
N HIS A 561 -2.24 -50.68 -0.88
CA HIS A 561 -1.78 -49.28 -0.93
C HIS A 561 -1.91 -48.62 0.46
N THR A 562 -0.80 -48.09 0.93
CA THR A 562 -0.53 -47.53 2.25
C THR A 562 -1.32 -46.23 2.47
N ILE A 563 -2.23 -46.20 3.45
CA ILE A 563 -2.81 -44.96 3.98
C ILE A 563 -1.84 -44.41 5.02
N VAL A 564 -1.24 -43.25 4.73
CA VAL A 564 -0.38 -42.52 5.66
C VAL A 564 -1.26 -41.65 6.56
N SER A 565 -1.05 -41.75 7.87
CA SER A 565 -1.77 -41.02 8.92
C SER A 565 -1.45 -39.50 8.94
N PRO A 566 -2.34 -38.64 9.49
CA PRO A 566 -2.14 -37.18 9.57
C PRO A 566 -0.97 -36.72 10.46
N SER A 567 -0.20 -37.63 11.05
CA SER A 567 1.02 -37.34 11.79
C SER A 567 2.24 -37.11 10.89
N CYS A 568 2.16 -37.40 9.59
CA CYS A 568 3.30 -37.33 8.66
C CYS A 568 3.48 -35.94 7.99
N ILE A 569 2.60 -34.96 8.26
CA ILE A 569 2.71 -33.59 7.69
C ILE A 569 3.80 -32.76 8.42
N THR A 570 4.40 -33.29 9.49
CA THR A 570 5.43 -32.57 10.26
C THR A 570 6.87 -32.83 9.79
N GLU A 571 7.14 -33.83 8.95
CA GLU A 571 8.52 -34.17 8.55
C GLU A 571 8.96 -33.55 7.20
N THR A 572 8.03 -33.22 6.30
CA THR A 572 8.35 -32.57 5.01
C THR A 572 8.38 -31.04 5.03
N LEU A 573 7.99 -30.42 6.16
CA LEU A 573 8.15 -28.98 6.44
C LEU A 573 9.33 -28.71 7.40
N SER A 574 10.36 -29.56 7.35
CA SER A 574 11.58 -29.48 8.16
C SER A 574 12.54 -28.36 7.75
N ASN A 575 12.00 -27.16 7.48
CA ASN A 575 12.77 -25.90 7.45
C ASN A 575 11.98 -24.67 7.95
N SER A 576 10.88 -24.86 8.69
CA SER A 576 10.29 -23.78 9.48
C SER A 576 9.85 -24.30 10.83
N ASP A 577 10.62 -23.96 11.87
CA ASP A 577 10.39 -24.24 13.28
C ASP A 577 8.98 -23.85 13.75
N LEU A 578 8.04 -24.79 13.64
CA LEU A 578 6.71 -24.71 14.24
C LEU A 578 6.47 -25.97 15.09
N SER A 579 7.33 -26.19 16.08
CA SER A 579 7.02 -27.09 17.20
C SER A 579 7.66 -26.62 18.51
N SER A 580 6.88 -25.94 19.35
CA SER A 580 6.77 -26.22 20.79
C SER A 580 5.83 -25.20 21.51
N PRO A 581 5.16 -25.63 22.59
CA PRO A 581 4.23 -24.84 23.38
C PRO A 581 4.97 -23.89 24.35
N GLU A 582 4.26 -22.90 24.91
CA GLU A 582 4.68 -21.93 25.94
C GLU A 582 5.50 -20.70 25.48
N GLN A 583 4.86 -19.80 24.72
CA GLN A 583 5.27 -18.38 24.61
C GLN A 583 4.31 -17.45 25.38
N THR A 584 3.72 -17.94 26.47
CA THR A 584 2.86 -17.18 27.39
C THR A 584 3.67 -16.30 28.36
N SER A 585 5.00 -16.46 28.38
CA SER A 585 5.87 -15.79 29.35
C SER A 585 6.04 -14.29 29.10
N ASP A 586 5.90 -13.80 27.86
CA ASP A 586 6.42 -12.46 27.51
C ASP A 586 5.54 -11.29 28.00
N PHE A 587 4.22 -11.29 27.74
CA PHE A 587 3.33 -10.21 28.20
C PHE A 587 3.21 -10.14 29.73
N TYR A 588 3.19 -11.29 30.40
CA TYR A 588 3.10 -11.35 31.86
C TYR A 588 4.42 -10.89 32.50
N GLN A 589 5.56 -11.25 31.92
CA GLN A 589 6.87 -10.76 32.36
C GLN A 589 7.02 -9.25 32.13
N LEU A 590 6.62 -8.77 30.95
CA LEU A 590 6.60 -7.34 30.65
C LEU A 590 5.66 -6.60 31.60
N GLY A 591 4.49 -7.17 31.90
CA GLY A 591 3.56 -6.62 32.88
C GLY A 591 4.19 -6.45 34.26
N ASN A 592 4.92 -7.46 34.75
CA ASN A 592 5.66 -7.39 36.01
C ASN A 592 6.80 -6.36 35.95
N PHE A 593 7.53 -6.29 34.83
CA PHE A 593 8.58 -5.29 34.60
C PHE A 593 8.02 -3.88 34.69
N LEU A 594 6.92 -3.59 34.00
CA LEU A 594 6.27 -2.27 34.01
C LEU A 594 5.74 -1.91 35.41
N GLU A 595 5.25 -2.89 36.16
CA GLU A 595 4.85 -2.69 37.55
C GLU A 595 6.04 -2.31 38.44
N GLU A 596 7.21 -2.93 38.25
CA GLU A 596 8.41 -2.58 39.01
C GLU A 596 8.96 -1.20 38.62
N ILE A 597 8.94 -0.84 37.33
CA ILE A 597 9.29 0.51 36.87
C ILE A 597 8.37 1.56 37.51
N PHE A 598 7.06 1.29 37.55
CA PHE A 598 6.13 2.20 38.22
C PHE A 598 6.39 2.26 39.72
N ARG A 599 6.71 1.14 40.37
CA ARG A 599 7.05 1.07 41.79
C ARG A 599 8.30 1.88 42.14
N SER A 600 9.31 1.89 41.26
CA SER A 600 10.53 2.68 41.44
C SER A 600 10.26 4.20 41.39
N CYS A 601 9.18 4.62 40.72
CA CYS A 601 8.74 6.01 40.72
C CYS A 601 8.33 6.54 42.11
N GLY A 602 8.01 5.65 43.06
CA GLY A 602 7.68 6.00 44.44
C GLY A 602 6.43 6.88 44.57
N THR A 603 6.58 8.09 45.11
CA THR A 603 5.47 9.06 45.25
C THR A 603 5.40 10.09 44.13
N LYS A 604 6.35 10.08 43.18
CA LYS A 604 6.51 11.17 42.19
C LYS A 604 5.33 11.29 41.23
N MET A 605 4.64 10.19 40.92
CA MET A 605 3.42 10.18 40.11
C MET A 605 2.12 10.30 40.91
N ARG A 606 2.14 10.38 42.25
CA ARG A 606 0.91 10.37 43.07
C ARG A 606 0.08 11.62 42.80
N ALA A 607 -1.03 11.42 42.11
CA ALA A 607 -2.03 12.45 41.85
C ALA A 607 -3.39 11.98 42.36
N GLU A 608 -3.92 12.70 43.34
CA GLU A 608 -5.31 12.57 43.76
C GLU A 608 -6.09 13.77 43.23
N ARG A 609 -6.51 13.66 41.96
CA ARG A 609 -7.21 14.76 41.29
C ARG A 609 -8.66 14.82 41.77
N GLN A 610 -9.10 15.98 42.24
CA GLN A 610 -10.49 16.18 42.66
C GLN A 610 -11.32 16.55 41.44
N LEU A 611 -12.45 15.86 41.23
CA LEU A 611 -13.40 16.27 40.21
C LEU A 611 -14.01 17.63 40.59
N PRO A 612 -14.21 18.53 39.61
CA PRO A 612 -15.04 19.71 39.80
C PRO A 612 -16.41 19.34 40.41
N TYR A 613 -16.93 20.21 41.28
CA TYR A 613 -18.12 19.93 42.12
C TYR A 613 -19.40 19.56 41.35
N ASN A 614 -19.50 19.95 40.08
CA ASN A 614 -20.63 19.66 39.22
C ASN A 614 -20.55 18.27 38.55
N LEU A 615 -19.37 17.64 38.57
CA LEU A 615 -19.14 16.32 37.98
C LEU A 615 -19.25 15.23 39.05
N LYS A 616 -19.71 14.05 38.63
CA LYS A 616 -20.03 12.92 39.52
C LYS A 616 -19.00 11.80 39.33
N PRO A 617 -18.35 11.33 40.40
CA PRO A 617 -17.51 10.14 40.35
C PRO A 617 -18.36 8.87 40.26
N GLY A 618 -17.87 7.84 39.59
CA GLY A 618 -18.53 6.53 39.41
C GLY A 618 -19.57 6.47 38.30
N THR A 619 -19.80 7.59 37.60
CA THR A 619 -20.64 7.68 36.40
C THR A 619 -19.89 8.43 35.31
N PRO A 620 -20.17 8.18 34.02
CA PRO A 620 -19.65 9.03 32.96
C PRO A 620 -20.25 10.44 33.10
N ASN A 621 -19.52 11.44 32.64
CA ASN A 621 -19.95 12.84 32.65
C ASN A 621 -19.84 13.40 31.23
N LEU A 622 -20.94 13.46 30.49
CA LEU A 622 -20.96 14.02 29.13
C LEU A 622 -21.11 15.54 29.20
N VAL A 623 -20.20 16.25 28.53
CA VAL A 623 -20.17 17.71 28.44
C VAL A 623 -20.20 18.10 26.98
N VAL A 624 -21.16 18.94 26.63
CA VAL A 624 -21.32 19.50 25.29
C VAL A 624 -20.98 20.98 25.34
N ILE A 625 -20.03 21.41 24.52
CA ILE A 625 -19.46 22.77 24.55
C ILE A 625 -19.06 23.23 23.14
N PRO A 626 -19.07 24.54 22.82
CA PRO A 626 -18.52 25.04 21.57
C PRO A 626 -17.09 24.56 21.33
N SER A 627 -16.79 24.17 20.10
CA SER A 627 -15.50 23.58 19.68
C SER A 627 -14.28 24.41 20.10
N GLN A 628 -14.40 25.74 20.09
CA GLN A 628 -13.33 26.68 20.43
C GLN A 628 -12.95 26.66 21.92
N MET A 629 -13.87 26.23 22.80
CA MET A 629 -13.70 26.25 24.25
C MET A 629 -13.27 24.88 24.81
N ILE A 630 -13.17 23.85 23.97
CA ILE A 630 -12.93 22.45 24.41
C ILE A 630 -11.64 22.34 25.22
N LEU A 631 -10.51 22.83 24.69
CA LEU A 631 -9.21 22.69 25.38
C LEU A 631 -9.14 23.51 26.68
N GLU A 632 -9.80 24.68 26.70
CA GLU A 632 -9.91 25.52 27.90
C GLU A 632 -10.71 24.83 29.00
N PHE A 633 -11.84 24.23 28.62
CA PHE A 633 -12.65 23.40 29.52
C PHE A 633 -11.85 22.21 30.04
N VAL A 634 -11.15 21.48 29.17
CA VAL A 634 -10.34 20.32 29.57
C VAL A 634 -9.27 20.74 30.58
N LEU A 635 -8.58 21.86 30.39
CA LEU A 635 -7.60 22.38 31.37
C LEU A 635 -8.23 22.70 32.72
N SER A 636 -9.44 23.27 32.72
CA SER A 636 -10.13 23.63 33.95
C SER A 636 -10.41 22.46 34.88
N LEU A 637 -10.57 21.25 34.33
CA LEU A 637 -10.74 20.03 35.13
C LEU A 637 -9.57 19.80 36.08
N TYR A 638 -8.37 20.25 35.69
CA TYR A 638 -7.11 20.05 36.41
C TYR A 638 -6.73 21.23 37.30
N MET A 639 -7.51 22.32 37.32
CA MET A 639 -7.24 23.52 38.12
C MET A 639 -7.78 23.43 39.56
N SER A 640 -8.59 22.41 39.87
CA SER A 640 -9.28 22.25 41.16
C SER A 640 -8.34 21.93 42.34
N ASP A 641 -7.06 21.68 42.08
CA ASP A 641 -6.07 21.20 43.06
C ASP A 641 -5.23 22.33 43.70
N ASN A 642 -5.60 23.60 43.47
CA ASN A 642 -4.87 24.78 43.95
C ASN A 642 -3.39 24.80 43.57
N ASP A 643 -3.08 24.46 42.32
CA ASP A 643 -1.72 24.46 41.81
C ASP A 643 -0.78 23.43 42.50
N LYS A 644 -1.31 22.33 43.04
CA LYS A 644 -0.50 21.32 43.76
C LYS A 644 -0.07 20.09 42.94
N LEU A 645 -0.79 19.63 41.93
CA LEU A 645 -0.42 18.44 41.13
C LEU A 645 0.16 18.83 39.78
N PRO A 646 0.96 18.01 39.08
CA PRO A 646 1.44 18.39 37.74
C PRO A 646 0.30 18.59 36.73
N LEU A 647 0.66 19.15 35.56
CA LEU A 647 -0.20 19.15 34.37
C LEU A 647 -0.73 17.73 34.08
N PRO A 648 -1.86 17.59 33.38
CA PRO A 648 -2.37 16.28 33.00
C PRO A 648 -1.33 15.48 32.22
N TYR A 649 -1.24 14.19 32.51
CA TYR A 649 -0.38 13.28 31.76
C TYR A 649 -1.06 12.79 30.48
N TYR A 650 -0.26 12.33 29.52
CA TYR A 650 -0.74 11.78 28.24
C TYR A 650 -1.78 10.66 28.40
N HIS A 651 -1.69 9.83 29.43
CA HIS A 651 -2.62 8.71 29.63
C HIS A 651 -3.99 9.13 30.20
N GLU A 652 -4.10 10.35 30.75
CA GLU A 652 -5.32 10.90 31.36
C GLU A 652 -6.29 11.47 30.31
N ILE A 653 -5.76 11.96 29.18
CA ILE A 653 -6.55 12.66 28.15
C ILE A 653 -6.34 11.98 26.80
N LEU A 654 -7.43 11.52 26.18
CA LEU A 654 -7.43 11.04 24.80
C LEU A 654 -8.22 12.00 23.92
N ILE A 655 -7.54 12.68 22.99
CA ILE A 655 -8.16 13.56 21.99
C ILE A 655 -8.48 12.72 20.75
N CYS A 656 -9.76 12.47 20.52
CA CYS A 656 -10.24 11.67 19.40
C CYS A 656 -10.08 12.39 18.06
N THR A 657 -9.76 11.60 17.05
CA THR A 657 -9.69 11.98 15.63
C THR A 657 -10.38 10.91 14.79
N ALA A 658 -10.55 11.17 13.49
CA ALA A 658 -11.09 10.18 12.56
C ALA A 658 -10.18 8.93 12.41
N GLN A 659 -8.92 9.03 12.83
CA GLN A 659 -7.94 7.94 12.80
C GLN A 659 -7.83 7.18 14.13
N THR A 660 -8.50 7.63 15.19
CA THR A 660 -8.44 6.98 16.51
C THR A 660 -8.96 5.55 16.43
N LYS A 661 -8.14 4.60 16.89
CA LYS A 661 -8.44 3.16 16.82
C LYS A 661 -9.24 2.73 18.04
N ILE A 662 -10.05 1.67 17.88
CA ILE A 662 -10.81 1.06 18.98
C ILE A 662 -9.90 0.55 20.11
N GLU A 663 -8.67 0.16 19.79
CA GLU A 663 -7.69 -0.26 20.80
C GLU A 663 -7.38 0.85 21.80
N GLU A 664 -7.11 2.08 21.31
CA GLU A 664 -6.77 3.24 22.15
C GLU A 664 -7.90 3.57 23.13
N ILE A 665 -9.14 3.46 22.67
CA ILE A 665 -10.33 3.69 23.50
C ILE A 665 -10.52 2.57 24.53
N ASP A 666 -10.30 1.31 24.15
CA ASP A 666 -10.42 0.17 25.06
C ASP A 666 -9.38 0.23 26.20
N ILE A 667 -8.12 0.54 25.87
CA ILE A 667 -7.10 0.74 26.91
C ILE A 667 -7.42 1.96 27.79
N PHE A 668 -8.04 3.01 27.23
CA PHE A 668 -8.49 4.17 27.99
C PHE A 668 -9.59 3.81 29.01
N TRP A 669 -10.59 3.02 28.60
CA TRP A 669 -11.62 2.48 29.52
C TRP A 669 -11.03 1.63 30.63
N ARG A 670 -10.06 0.76 30.30
CA ARG A 670 -9.36 -0.04 31.31
C ARG A 670 -8.64 0.82 32.32
N ARG A 671 -7.88 1.82 31.87
CA ARG A 671 -7.18 2.73 32.78
C ARG A 671 -8.13 3.48 33.71
N ALA A 672 -9.30 3.87 33.21
CA ALA A 672 -10.31 4.57 33.99
C ALA A 672 -10.99 3.70 35.06
N MET A 673 -11.33 2.45 34.72
CA MET A 673 -12.20 1.58 35.53
C MET A 673 -11.48 0.46 36.29
N ILE A 674 -10.22 0.17 35.96
CA ILE A 674 -9.38 -0.77 36.72
C ILE A 674 -8.52 0.10 37.63
N ASN A 675 -8.64 -0.09 38.94
CA ASN A 675 -7.78 0.61 39.88
C ASN A 675 -6.58 -0.27 40.25
N ALA A 676 -5.39 0.08 39.79
CA ALA A 676 -4.17 -0.63 40.21
C ALA A 676 -3.72 -0.26 41.62
N ASP A 677 -3.94 0.99 42.06
CA ASP A 677 -3.46 1.47 43.35
C ASP A 677 -4.37 2.59 43.88
N LYS A 678 -4.90 2.38 45.09
CA LYS A 678 -5.81 3.30 45.80
C LYS A 678 -5.23 4.71 46.01
N ASN A 679 -3.94 4.92 45.79
CA ASN A 679 -3.26 6.20 45.95
C ASN A 679 -3.28 7.09 44.69
N TYR A 680 -3.78 6.61 43.55
CA TYR A 680 -3.76 7.34 42.28
C TYR A 680 -5.18 7.46 41.72
N MET A 681 -5.75 8.66 41.77
CA MET A 681 -7.09 8.93 41.26
C MET A 681 -7.03 10.04 40.22
N TYR A 682 -6.79 9.65 38.98
CA TYR A 682 -6.77 10.53 37.81
C TYR A 682 -8.17 10.94 37.37
N ILE A 683 -8.24 11.99 36.55
CA ILE A 683 -9.43 12.33 35.78
C ILE A 683 -9.18 11.84 34.36
N PHE A 684 -10.01 10.93 33.87
CA PHE A 684 -9.93 10.46 32.50
C PHE A 684 -10.85 11.31 31.63
N CYS A 685 -10.31 12.00 30.63
CA CYS A 685 -11.07 12.83 29.71
C CYS A 685 -10.95 12.32 28.26
N LEU A 686 -12.07 11.88 27.69
CA LEU A 686 -12.17 11.55 26.26
C LEU A 686 -12.74 12.77 25.52
N VAL A 687 -11.95 13.36 24.64
CA VAL A 687 -12.22 14.65 24.00
C VAL A 687 -12.56 14.46 22.53
N ASN A 688 -13.47 15.28 21.98
CA ASN A 688 -13.94 15.23 20.60
C ASN A 688 -14.59 13.89 20.23
N VAL A 689 -15.49 13.38 21.08
CA VAL A 689 -16.12 12.07 20.87
C VAL A 689 -16.91 11.98 19.54
N GLU A 690 -17.33 13.11 18.98
CA GLU A 690 -17.95 13.21 17.65
C GLU A 690 -17.00 12.96 16.48
N SER A 691 -15.68 13.02 16.71
CA SER A 691 -14.67 12.81 15.68
C SER A 691 -14.40 11.33 15.39
N LEU A 692 -14.98 10.42 16.18
CA LEU A 692 -14.86 8.98 15.97
C LEU A 692 -15.72 8.53 14.80
N ASN A 693 -15.15 7.65 13.95
CA ASN A 693 -15.93 6.97 12.91
C ASN A 693 -17.05 6.13 13.54
N TYR A 694 -18.17 6.01 12.83
CA TYR A 694 -19.37 5.36 13.34
C TYR A 694 -19.11 3.93 13.88
N GLU A 695 -18.38 3.11 13.12
CA GLU A 695 -18.03 1.74 13.53
C GLU A 695 -17.22 1.71 14.83
N VAL A 696 -16.22 2.59 14.95
CA VAL A 696 -15.39 2.71 16.17
C VAL A 696 -16.23 3.20 17.34
N ALA A 697 -17.13 4.17 17.13
CA ALA A 697 -18.02 4.69 18.16
C ALA A 697 -18.97 3.61 18.72
N VAL A 698 -19.57 2.79 17.85
CA VAL A 698 -20.43 1.67 18.25
C VAL A 698 -19.65 0.66 19.09
N LEU A 699 -18.46 0.28 18.65
CA LEU A 699 -17.59 -0.64 19.39
C LEU A 699 -17.12 -0.04 20.72
N ALA A 700 -16.80 1.26 20.76
CA ALA A 700 -16.37 1.96 21.96
C ALA A 700 -17.45 1.94 23.05
N VAL A 701 -18.70 2.24 22.69
CA VAL A 701 -19.85 2.17 23.60
C VAL A 701 -20.09 0.73 24.06
N SER A 702 -19.99 -0.24 23.16
CA SER A 702 -20.20 -1.66 23.47
C SER A 702 -19.15 -2.17 24.46
N LYS A 703 -17.86 -1.86 24.23
CA LYS A 703 -16.77 -2.18 25.16
C LYS A 703 -16.90 -1.45 26.49
N PHE A 704 -17.31 -0.18 26.49
CA PHE A 704 -17.58 0.56 27.71
C PHE A 704 -18.61 -0.16 28.59
N LYS A 705 -19.73 -0.61 28.01
CA LYS A 705 -20.78 -1.35 28.75
C LYS A 705 -20.24 -2.64 29.37
N ILE A 706 -19.40 -3.39 28.65
CA ILE A 706 -18.75 -4.60 29.17
C ILE A 706 -17.84 -4.25 30.36
N LYS A 707 -16.99 -3.23 30.22
CA LYS A 707 -16.07 -2.81 31.29
C LYS A 707 -16.78 -2.21 32.50
N LEU A 708 -17.90 -1.52 32.30
CA LEU A 708 -18.75 -1.04 33.37
C LEU A 708 -19.34 -2.21 34.17
N GLN A 709 -19.84 -3.26 33.50
CA GLN A 709 -20.33 -4.45 34.18
C GLN A 709 -19.23 -5.18 34.96
N GLU A 710 -18.03 -5.30 34.40
CA GLU A 710 -16.87 -5.85 35.12
C GLU A 710 -16.54 -5.03 36.38
N TYR A 711 -16.54 -3.70 36.26
CA TYR A 711 -16.32 -2.77 37.37
C TYR A 711 -17.39 -2.90 38.45
N ASP A 712 -18.68 -2.91 38.10
CA ASP A 712 -19.78 -3.02 39.07
C ASP A 712 -19.75 -4.37 39.82
N ASN A 713 -19.38 -5.44 39.12
CA ASN A 713 -19.18 -6.76 39.70
C ASN A 713 -18.04 -6.78 40.71
N ARG A 714 -16.88 -6.18 40.38
CA ARG A 714 -15.73 -6.05 41.31
C ARG A 714 -16.13 -5.24 42.54
N ARG A 715 -16.76 -4.09 42.34
CA ARG A 715 -17.24 -3.20 43.40
C ARG A 715 -18.17 -3.90 44.39
N SER A 716 -19.08 -4.73 43.87
CA SER A 716 -20.06 -5.46 44.69
C SER A 716 -19.45 -6.64 45.46
N LYS A 717 -18.41 -7.29 44.91
CA LYS A 717 -17.80 -8.50 45.50
C LYS A 717 -16.62 -8.20 46.42
N GLU A 718 -15.83 -7.18 46.11
CA GLU A 718 -14.51 -6.93 46.72
C GLU A 718 -14.49 -5.72 47.67
N ASN A 719 -15.66 -5.14 47.99
CA ASN A 719 -15.80 -3.90 48.78
C ASN A 719 -14.91 -2.76 48.24
N GLU A 720 -14.78 -2.69 46.91
CA GLU A 720 -13.93 -1.68 46.28
C GLU A 720 -14.56 -0.29 46.44
N THR A 721 -13.83 0.65 47.06
CA THR A 721 -14.32 2.02 47.28
C THR A 721 -14.00 2.96 46.12
N TYR A 722 -13.15 2.54 45.19
CA TYR A 722 -12.73 3.34 44.05
C TYR A 722 -13.93 3.71 43.18
N LEU A 723 -14.02 4.99 42.83
CA LEU A 723 -15.00 5.52 41.89
C LEU A 723 -14.24 6.12 40.73
N TYR A 724 -14.43 5.59 39.52
CA TYR A 724 -13.79 6.13 38.33
C TYR A 724 -14.23 7.58 38.07
N LYS A 725 -13.34 8.39 37.50
CA LYS A 725 -13.59 9.80 37.20
C LYS A 725 -13.49 9.99 35.70
N LEU A 726 -14.61 9.86 35.00
CA LEU A 726 -14.64 9.89 33.53
C LEU A 726 -15.45 11.08 33.00
N VAL A 727 -14.84 11.86 32.11
CA VAL A 727 -15.45 12.99 31.42
C VAL A 727 -15.40 12.74 29.91
N LEU A 728 -16.54 12.88 29.24
CA LEU A 728 -16.68 12.81 27.79
C LEU A 728 -16.97 14.22 27.28
N VAL A 729 -16.19 14.72 26.32
CA VAL A 729 -16.38 16.06 25.77
C VAL A 729 -16.77 15.97 24.30
N CYS A 730 -17.88 16.62 23.96
CA CYS A 730 -18.41 16.69 22.61
C CYS A 730 -18.56 18.14 22.16
N SER A 731 -18.25 18.41 20.89
CA SER A 731 -18.52 19.71 20.25
C SER A 731 -20.03 19.91 20.07
N GLU A 732 -20.54 21.06 20.53
CA GLU A 732 -21.95 21.45 20.39
C GLU A 732 -22.39 21.48 18.92
N GLU A 733 -21.51 21.93 18.03
CA GLU A 733 -21.78 22.06 16.60
C GLU A 733 -22.01 20.70 15.91
N LYS A 734 -21.55 19.60 16.52
CA LYS A 734 -21.56 18.26 15.94
C LYS A 734 -22.20 17.20 16.84
N GLU A 735 -22.83 17.62 17.94
CA GLU A 735 -23.45 16.73 18.92
C GLU A 735 -24.42 15.74 18.25
N ALA A 736 -25.30 16.25 17.37
CA ALA A 736 -26.33 15.47 16.68
C ALA A 736 -25.77 14.34 15.78
N TYR A 737 -24.49 14.41 15.39
CA TYR A 737 -23.83 13.40 14.56
C TYR A 737 -23.06 12.37 15.39
N SER A 738 -22.95 12.58 16.70
CA SER A 738 -22.14 11.72 17.58
C SER A 738 -22.97 10.58 18.16
N TYR A 739 -22.65 9.35 17.74
CA TYR A 739 -23.22 8.15 18.34
C TYR A 739 -22.85 8.03 19.83
N VAL A 740 -21.62 8.41 20.19
CA VAL A 740 -21.18 8.39 21.60
C VAL A 740 -21.99 9.39 22.41
N ALA A 741 -22.16 10.64 21.95
CA ALA A 741 -22.96 11.62 22.69
C ALA A 741 -24.40 11.12 22.91
N SER A 742 -25.03 10.62 21.85
CA SER A 742 -26.38 10.04 21.90
C SER A 742 -26.48 8.87 22.89
N ALA A 743 -25.47 8.00 22.95
CA ALA A 743 -25.43 6.86 23.86
C ALA A 743 -25.23 7.25 25.34
N PHE A 744 -24.73 8.45 25.62
CA PHE A 744 -24.45 8.97 26.96
C PHE A 744 -25.30 10.19 27.34
N GLU A 745 -26.44 10.42 26.66
CA GLU A 745 -27.32 11.57 26.90
C GLU A 745 -27.82 11.64 28.36
N ASP A 746 -28.14 10.49 28.96
CA ASP A 746 -28.56 10.39 30.37
C ASP A 746 -27.49 10.86 31.37
N SER A 747 -26.24 10.95 30.90
CA SER A 747 -25.06 11.35 31.67
C SER A 747 -24.60 12.77 31.35
N LYS A 748 -25.41 13.54 30.62
CA LYS A 748 -25.12 14.92 30.22
C LYS A 748 -25.19 15.87 31.40
N ILE A 749 -24.19 16.75 31.52
CA ILE A 749 -24.06 17.71 32.63
C ILE A 749 -23.92 19.13 32.08
N PRO A 750 -24.65 20.12 32.63
CA PRO A 750 -24.49 21.52 32.25
C PRO A 750 -23.16 22.10 32.75
N ILE A 751 -22.57 22.97 31.94
CA ILE A 751 -21.39 23.76 32.34
C ILE A 751 -21.88 24.93 33.21
N LEU A 752 -21.44 24.97 34.46
CA LEU A 752 -21.89 25.97 35.43
C LEU A 752 -20.95 27.18 35.55
N HIS A 753 -19.72 27.08 35.07
CA HIS A 753 -18.69 28.09 35.27
C HIS A 753 -18.02 28.48 33.96
N GLN A 754 -17.96 29.78 33.66
CA GLN A 754 -17.20 30.33 32.55
C GLN A 754 -15.77 30.56 33.03
N ILE A 755 -14.83 29.76 32.55
CA ILE A 755 -13.42 29.89 32.91
C ILE A 755 -12.85 31.13 32.22
N LYS A 756 -12.14 31.97 32.97
CA LYS A 756 -11.51 33.16 32.41
C LYS A 756 -10.17 32.80 31.78
N PRO A 757 -9.83 33.31 30.58
CA PRO A 757 -8.54 33.03 29.94
C PRO A 757 -7.34 33.37 30.83
N GLU A 758 -7.42 34.44 31.62
CA GLU A 758 -6.37 34.85 32.57
C GLU A 758 -6.08 33.79 33.64
N GLU A 759 -7.09 33.04 34.09
CA GLU A 759 -6.92 31.99 35.10
C GLU A 759 -6.15 30.80 34.51
N ILE A 760 -6.49 30.40 33.28
CA ILE A 760 -5.78 29.34 32.54
C ILE A 760 -4.34 29.76 32.25
N GLN A 761 -4.13 30.99 31.79
CA GLN A 761 -2.79 31.52 31.52
C GLN A 761 -1.92 31.53 32.78
N ASN A 762 -2.48 31.97 33.91
CA ASN A 762 -1.78 31.96 35.19
C ASN A 762 -1.48 30.52 35.66
N TYR A 763 -2.43 29.60 35.50
CA TYR A 763 -2.23 28.18 35.78
C TYR A 763 -1.06 27.61 34.96
N LEU A 764 -1.12 27.72 33.63
CA LEU A 764 -0.08 27.23 32.73
C LEU A 764 1.28 27.87 33.02
N TYR A 765 1.33 29.20 33.21
CA TYR A 765 2.56 29.91 33.56
C TYR A 765 3.18 29.36 34.85
N ARG A 766 2.38 29.18 35.89
CA ARG A 766 2.86 28.60 37.16
C ARG A 766 3.34 27.17 36.94
N ARG A 767 2.63 26.33 36.17
CA ARG A 767 3.03 24.93 35.94
C ARG A 767 4.31 24.79 35.12
N LEU A 768 4.46 25.58 34.08
CA LEU A 768 5.62 25.57 33.19
C LEU A 768 6.87 26.20 33.82
N THR A 769 6.72 26.95 34.92
CA THR A 769 7.82 27.53 35.71
C THR A 769 8.06 26.81 37.06
N ALA A 770 7.08 26.10 37.64
CA ALA A 770 7.17 25.52 38.99
C ALA A 770 8.14 24.35 39.16
N ILE A 771 8.70 23.82 38.06
CA ILE A 771 9.58 22.64 38.08
C ILE A 771 10.85 22.88 38.92
N HIS A 772 11.30 24.13 39.02
CA HIS A 772 12.38 24.60 39.91
C HIS A 772 12.27 24.16 41.37
N ARG A 773 11.06 23.87 41.85
CA ARG A 773 10.82 23.54 43.27
C ARG A 773 10.75 22.03 43.54
N ARG A 774 10.72 21.19 42.50
CA ARG A 774 10.48 19.74 42.62
C ARG A 774 11.63 18.88 42.16
N THR A 775 12.49 19.40 41.30
CA THR A 775 13.58 18.63 40.72
C THR A 775 14.86 18.79 41.53
N THR A 776 15.55 17.68 41.78
CA THR A 776 16.90 17.64 42.38
C THR A 776 17.98 17.89 41.32
N LEU A 777 17.68 18.74 40.33
CA LEU A 777 18.59 19.00 39.21
C LEU A 777 19.70 19.92 39.67
N ASN A 778 20.94 19.61 39.29
CA ASN A 778 22.02 20.53 39.51
C ASN A 778 21.83 21.75 38.60
N LYS A 779 22.25 22.90 39.12
CA LYS A 779 22.22 24.17 38.38
C LYS A 779 23.02 24.02 37.08
N GLY A 780 22.41 24.35 35.95
CA GLY A 780 23.02 24.31 34.63
C GLY A 780 22.65 23.10 33.77
N GLU A 781 21.98 22.08 34.32
CA GLU A 781 21.62 20.87 33.56
C GLU A 781 20.43 21.05 32.62
N SER A 782 19.68 22.16 32.72
CA SER A 782 18.44 22.36 31.96
C SER A 782 18.54 23.48 30.93
N ALA A 783 18.09 23.21 29.70
CA ALA A 783 18.14 24.18 28.59
C ALA A 783 17.29 25.41 28.87
N TRP A 784 16.16 25.27 29.57
CA TRP A 784 15.25 26.37 29.88
C TRP A 784 15.83 27.37 30.89
N GLU A 785 17.00 27.12 31.47
CA GLU A 785 17.66 28.10 32.33
C GLU A 785 18.09 29.37 31.58
N VAL A 786 18.27 29.33 30.26
CA VAL A 786 18.57 30.55 29.50
C VAL A 786 17.36 31.50 29.39
N ASP A 787 16.15 31.00 29.68
CA ASP A 787 14.94 31.80 29.64
C ASP A 787 14.86 32.79 30.82
N GLU A 788 14.53 34.04 30.54
CA GLU A 788 14.47 35.12 31.54
C GLU A 788 13.48 34.83 32.68
N LYS A 789 12.37 34.12 32.37
CA LYS A 789 11.35 33.72 33.35
C LYS A 789 11.53 32.27 33.81
N LYS A 790 12.58 31.61 33.33
CA LYS A 790 12.86 30.19 33.54
C LYS A 790 11.64 29.31 33.21
N SER A 791 10.98 29.61 32.10
CA SER A 791 9.88 28.79 31.58
C SER A 791 10.42 27.70 30.67
N ARG A 792 9.86 26.48 30.76
CA ARG A 792 10.15 25.40 29.80
C ARG A 792 9.66 25.67 28.38
N VAL A 793 8.74 26.61 28.23
CA VAL A 793 8.08 26.92 26.96
C VAL A 793 8.13 28.41 26.71
N ARG A 794 8.49 28.82 25.49
CA ARG A 794 8.50 30.22 25.06
C ARG A 794 7.93 30.40 23.66
N PHE A 795 6.79 31.09 23.58
CA PHE A 795 6.25 31.56 22.30
C PHE A 795 6.96 32.83 21.84
N VAL A 796 7.51 32.82 20.63
CA VAL A 796 8.10 33.97 19.94
C VAL A 796 7.21 34.33 18.74
N VAL A 797 6.35 35.32 18.92
CA VAL A 797 5.35 35.75 17.93
C VAL A 797 5.61 37.17 17.45
N SER A 798 5.19 37.49 16.23
CA SER A 798 5.25 38.85 15.69
C SER A 798 4.15 39.08 14.67
N ASP A 799 3.62 40.31 14.62
CA ASP A 799 2.54 40.69 13.69
C ASP A 799 3.02 40.78 12.23
N SER A 800 4.32 40.98 12.02
CA SER A 800 4.95 41.09 10.70
C SER A 800 6.11 40.12 10.51
N VAL A 801 6.34 39.72 9.25
CA VAL A 801 7.49 38.91 8.84
C VAL A 801 8.77 39.76 8.94
N GLY A 802 9.89 39.14 9.32
CA GLY A 802 11.19 39.84 9.40
C GLY A 802 11.41 40.65 10.68
N ALA A 803 10.49 40.62 11.65
CA ALA A 803 10.63 41.33 12.94
C ALA A 803 11.72 40.79 13.88
N GLY A 804 12.57 39.86 13.43
CA GLY A 804 13.70 39.32 14.20
C GLY A 804 13.39 38.10 15.07
N LYS A 805 12.31 37.35 14.81
CA LYS A 805 11.99 36.10 15.52
C LYS A 805 13.16 35.11 15.50
N SER A 806 13.65 34.79 14.30
CA SER A 806 14.79 33.88 14.11
C SER A 806 16.08 34.41 14.77
N LEU A 807 16.28 35.73 14.79
CA LEU A 807 17.43 36.34 15.47
C LEU A 807 17.35 36.17 17.00
N LYS A 808 16.14 36.26 17.60
CA LYS A 808 15.95 35.98 19.03
C LYS A 808 16.23 34.51 19.34
N ILE A 809 15.76 33.59 18.49
CA ILE A 809 16.05 32.16 18.62
C ILE A 809 17.55 31.87 18.51
N GLN A 810 18.26 32.47 17.54
CA GLN A 810 19.72 32.34 17.40
C GLN A 810 20.49 32.81 18.63
N LYS A 811 20.02 33.88 19.30
CA LYS A 811 20.62 34.35 20.56
C LYS A 811 20.45 33.33 21.68
N ILE A 812 19.23 32.82 21.86
CA ILE A 812 18.94 31.77 22.85
C ILE A 812 19.78 30.52 22.58
N GLN A 813 19.86 30.10 21.32
CA GLN A 813 20.69 28.96 20.92
C GLN A 813 22.16 29.22 21.26
N SER A 814 22.69 30.41 20.97
CA SER A 814 24.06 30.78 21.33
C SER A 814 24.28 30.70 22.85
N ASP A 815 23.33 31.21 23.65
CA ASP A 815 23.42 31.18 25.12
C ASP A 815 23.47 29.73 25.65
N ILE A 816 22.71 28.81 25.06
CA ILE A 816 22.71 27.38 25.42
C ILE A 816 24.04 26.73 25.02
N LEU A 817 24.52 26.99 23.81
CA LEU A 817 25.77 26.41 23.31
C LEU A 817 27.01 26.91 24.07
N THR A 818 26.92 28.08 24.70
CA THR A 818 28.00 28.60 25.56
C THR A 818 27.98 28.04 26.99
N HIS A 819 27.03 27.19 27.33
CA HIS A 819 26.93 26.60 28.66
C HIS A 819 27.98 25.49 28.84
N ASP A 820 28.73 25.51 29.94
CA ASP A 820 29.90 24.63 30.22
C ASP A 820 29.61 23.10 30.20
N ILE A 821 28.35 22.70 30.08
CA ILE A 821 27.91 21.30 30.14
C ILE A 821 27.73 20.71 28.73
N VAL A 822 27.58 21.55 27.70
CA VAL A 822 27.45 21.09 26.30
C VAL A 822 28.84 20.78 25.76
N ARG A 823 29.08 19.53 25.34
CA ARG A 823 30.36 19.13 24.73
C ARG A 823 30.43 19.57 23.27
N GLU A 824 31.65 19.75 22.74
CA GLU A 824 31.85 20.20 21.35
C GLU A 824 31.22 19.24 20.32
N ASP A 825 31.19 17.94 20.61
CA ASP A 825 30.58 16.89 19.79
C ASP A 825 29.04 16.80 19.92
N GLU A 826 28.45 17.52 20.87
CA GLU A 826 27.01 17.51 21.20
C GLU A 826 26.28 18.80 20.76
N ILE A 827 27.00 19.77 20.20
CA ILE A 827 26.49 21.10 19.82
C ILE A 827 25.29 21.01 18.85
N GLU A 828 25.36 20.11 17.87
CA GLU A 828 24.29 19.94 16.88
C GLU A 828 23.01 19.35 17.49
N GLN A 829 23.14 18.50 18.51
CA GLN A 829 22.03 17.87 19.23
C GLN A 829 21.49 18.76 20.36
N ALA A 830 22.27 19.69 20.89
CA ALA A 830 21.88 20.59 21.98
C ALA A 830 20.80 21.61 21.60
N ALA A 831 20.68 21.95 20.30
CA ALA A 831 19.67 22.86 19.78
C ALA A 831 19.11 22.40 18.43
N VAL A 832 17.92 21.83 18.47
CA VAL A 832 17.22 21.25 17.34
C VAL A 832 16.17 22.23 16.81
N THR A 833 16.09 22.38 15.49
CA THR A 833 14.95 23.03 14.83
C THR A 833 14.08 22.00 14.13
N VAL A 834 12.78 22.07 14.37
CA VAL A 834 11.73 21.31 13.67
C VAL A 834 10.71 22.28 13.10
N ALA A 835 10.08 21.94 11.98
CA ALA A 835 9.15 22.83 11.30
C ALA A 835 7.78 22.19 11.11
N ILE A 836 6.72 22.96 11.38
CA ILE A 836 5.34 22.62 11.03
C ILE A 836 4.95 23.43 9.80
N HIS A 837 4.67 22.73 8.70
CA HIS A 837 4.32 23.32 7.41
C HIS A 837 3.04 22.73 6.82
N GLY A 838 2.56 23.34 5.73
CA GLY A 838 1.31 22.95 5.08
C GLY A 838 0.12 23.75 5.60
N LYS A 839 -1.08 23.45 5.07
CA LYS A 839 -2.34 24.09 5.53
C LYS A 839 -2.86 23.49 6.83
N GLN A 840 -2.72 22.18 6.97
CA GLN A 840 -3.08 21.43 8.17
C GLN A 840 -1.81 21.00 8.89
N ALA A 841 -1.70 21.29 10.17
CA ALA A 841 -0.59 20.79 10.98
C ALA A 841 -0.70 19.26 11.11
N SER A 842 0.44 18.57 10.98
CA SER A 842 0.52 17.10 11.04
C SER A 842 1.29 16.67 12.28
N GLU A 843 0.62 15.94 13.18
CA GLU A 843 1.24 15.32 14.36
C GLU A 843 2.28 14.27 13.95
N GLU A 844 1.96 13.46 12.94
CA GLU A 844 2.85 12.43 12.40
C GLU A 844 4.18 13.04 11.93
N HIS A 845 4.11 14.14 11.18
CA HIS A 845 5.29 14.78 10.63
C HIS A 845 6.15 15.47 11.70
N LEU A 846 5.52 16.09 12.70
CA LEU A 846 6.25 16.66 13.83
C LEU A 846 6.93 15.58 14.66
N ALA A 847 6.24 14.46 14.91
CA ALA A 847 6.80 13.32 15.63
C ALA A 847 7.97 12.70 14.86
N GLU A 848 7.86 12.51 13.54
CA GLU A 848 8.96 12.05 12.70
C GLU A 848 10.20 12.94 12.81
N GLN A 849 10.04 14.27 12.73
CA GLN A 849 11.16 15.19 12.84
C GLN A 849 11.82 15.14 14.22
N LEU A 850 11.04 15.01 15.30
CA LEU A 850 11.58 14.91 16.67
C LEU A 850 12.28 13.56 16.89
N LEU A 851 11.65 12.45 16.50
CA LEU A 851 12.17 11.09 16.65
C LEU A 851 13.36 10.78 15.74
N SER A 852 13.57 11.57 14.68
CA SER A 852 14.78 11.48 13.85
C SER A 852 16.04 12.02 14.54
N ARG A 853 15.88 12.67 15.70
CA ARG A 853 17.00 13.24 16.47
C ARG A 853 17.42 12.25 17.54
N ASN A 854 18.66 11.78 17.45
CA ASN A 854 19.25 10.95 18.49
C ASN A 854 19.63 11.84 19.68
N ILE A 855 18.73 11.95 20.66
CA ILE A 855 18.97 12.68 21.91
C ILE A 855 19.10 11.71 23.11
N CYS A 856 19.04 10.41 22.83
CA CYS A 856 19.27 9.37 23.83
C CYS A 856 20.71 9.48 24.37
N GLY A 857 20.85 9.49 25.69
CA GLY A 857 22.15 9.62 26.37
C GLY A 857 22.56 11.05 26.73
N MET A 858 21.87 12.09 26.24
CA MET A 858 22.21 13.47 26.63
C MET A 858 21.86 13.73 28.11
N GLU A 859 22.86 14.05 28.93
CA GLU A 859 22.68 14.33 30.37
C GLU A 859 22.05 15.71 30.63
N HIS A 860 22.25 16.65 29.69
CA HIS A 860 21.71 18.00 29.73
C HIS A 860 20.41 18.15 28.91
N GLY A 861 19.67 19.21 29.21
CA GLY A 861 18.48 19.60 28.44
C GLY A 861 18.83 20.05 27.02
N VAL A 862 17.89 19.85 26.10
CA VAL A 862 17.98 20.24 24.69
C VAL A 862 16.97 21.34 24.39
N MET A 863 17.33 22.26 23.49
CA MET A 863 16.40 23.23 22.92
C MET A 863 15.72 22.66 21.68
N PHE A 864 14.40 22.76 21.62
CA PHE A 864 13.58 22.39 20.47
C PHE A 864 12.86 23.62 19.93
N HIS A 865 13.44 24.26 18.91
CA HIS A 865 12.78 25.32 18.18
C HIS A 865 11.74 24.73 17.22
N VAL A 866 10.46 24.85 17.57
CA VAL A 866 9.32 24.47 16.71
C VAL A 866 8.90 25.66 15.86
N ASP A 867 9.40 25.72 14.62
CA ASP A 867 9.06 26.78 13.66
C ASP A 867 7.69 26.51 13.02
N ILE A 868 6.76 27.46 13.15
CA ILE A 868 5.39 27.33 12.63
C ILE A 868 5.26 28.21 11.40
N ALA A 869 5.13 27.57 10.23
CA ALA A 869 4.98 28.29 8.97
C ALA A 869 3.66 29.07 8.93
N SER A 870 3.67 30.25 8.31
CA SER A 870 2.46 31.09 8.15
C SER A 870 1.36 30.46 7.29
N THR A 871 1.65 29.34 6.62
CA THR A 871 0.67 28.59 5.83
C THR A 871 -0.25 27.73 6.68
N VAL A 872 0.12 27.44 7.94
CA VAL A 872 -0.65 26.58 8.84
C VAL A 872 -1.93 27.32 9.25
N GLN A 873 -3.08 26.74 8.94
CA GLN A 873 -4.40 27.34 9.14
C GLN A 873 -5.22 26.62 10.21
N TRP A 874 -5.06 25.30 10.39
CA TRP A 874 -5.80 24.53 11.39
C TRP A 874 -5.01 23.31 11.88
N GLY A 875 -5.43 22.78 13.05
CA GLY A 875 -4.88 21.56 13.65
C GLY A 875 -3.64 21.77 14.53
N LEU A 876 -3.23 23.02 14.74
CA LEU A 876 -2.05 23.35 15.53
C LEU A 876 -2.32 23.23 17.04
N GLU A 877 -3.48 23.68 17.50
CA GLU A 877 -3.83 23.76 18.92
C GLU A 877 -3.82 22.38 19.60
N PRO A 878 -4.41 21.31 19.03
CA PRO A 878 -4.34 19.97 19.62
C PRO A 878 -2.91 19.42 19.69
N ILE A 879 -2.07 19.71 18.68
CA ILE A 879 -0.67 19.26 18.65
C ILE A 879 0.14 19.96 19.73
N LEU A 880 0.01 21.28 19.86
CA LEU A 880 0.68 22.04 20.92
C LEU A 880 0.17 21.62 22.31
N PHE A 881 -1.11 21.32 22.43
CA PHE A 881 -1.68 20.79 23.67
C PHE A 881 -1.05 19.46 24.05
N LYS A 882 -0.97 18.50 23.13
CA LYS A 882 -0.31 17.21 23.37
C LYS A 882 1.16 17.38 23.74
N LEU A 883 1.93 18.13 22.94
CA LEU A 883 3.36 18.32 23.14
C LEU A 883 3.69 19.05 24.45
N LEU A 884 3.02 20.19 24.71
CA LEU A 884 3.41 21.13 25.76
C LEU A 884 2.63 20.93 27.07
N VAL A 885 1.40 20.42 27.01
CA VAL A 885 0.55 20.18 28.19
C VAL A 885 0.63 18.71 28.61
N LEU A 886 0.39 17.78 27.68
CA LEU A 886 0.42 16.33 27.99
C LEU A 886 1.83 15.75 28.05
N GLY A 887 2.81 16.48 27.52
CA GLY A 887 4.23 16.14 27.59
C GLY A 887 4.69 15.13 26.54
N GLY A 888 3.94 14.93 25.45
CA GLY A 888 4.38 14.03 24.39
C GLY A 888 3.41 13.92 23.21
N ILE A 889 3.90 13.31 22.12
CA ILE A 889 3.16 13.04 20.89
C ILE A 889 3.48 11.63 20.38
N SER A 890 2.52 11.00 19.71
CA SER A 890 2.63 9.62 19.21
C SER A 890 2.47 9.58 17.70
N LYS A 891 3.25 8.73 17.05
CA LYS A 891 3.00 8.31 15.67
C LYS A 891 1.92 7.23 15.61
N SER A 892 1.28 7.12 14.45
CA SER A 892 0.33 6.06 14.13
C SER A 892 0.93 4.64 14.17
N THR A 893 2.26 4.55 14.02
CA THR A 893 3.07 3.32 14.12
C THR A 893 3.36 2.89 15.56
N GLY A 894 3.02 3.72 16.56
CA GLY A 894 3.25 3.45 17.98
C GLY A 894 4.51 4.10 18.56
N GLU A 895 5.39 4.63 17.72
CA GLU A 895 6.57 5.38 18.17
C GLU A 895 6.15 6.64 18.93
N PHE A 896 6.85 6.95 20.02
CA PHE A 896 6.42 7.99 20.96
C PHE A 896 7.55 8.95 21.26
N TRP A 897 7.22 10.25 21.27
CA TRP A 897 8.11 11.30 21.74
C TRP A 897 7.63 11.82 23.09
N HIS A 898 8.49 11.75 24.10
CA HIS A 898 8.25 12.29 25.43
C HIS A 898 9.15 13.49 25.72
N CYS A 899 8.56 14.61 26.13
CA CYS A 899 9.26 15.86 26.45
C CYS A 899 9.98 15.76 27.80
N ARG A 900 11.32 15.82 27.83
CA ARG A 900 12.07 15.72 29.10
C ARG A 900 11.94 16.99 29.91
N HIS A 901 11.92 16.87 31.23
CA HIS A 901 11.77 18.00 32.14
C HIS A 901 12.91 19.05 32.04
N LYS A 902 14.07 18.67 31.50
CA LYS A 902 15.23 19.54 31.26
C LYS A 902 15.15 20.31 29.93
N ASP A 903 14.29 19.89 29.01
CA ASP A 903 14.22 20.44 27.65
C ASP A 903 13.46 21.78 27.60
N TYR A 904 13.82 22.60 26.61
CA TYR A 904 13.25 23.92 26.35
C TYR A 904 12.58 23.95 24.97
N TYR A 905 11.30 24.33 24.92
CA TYR A 905 10.50 24.38 23.69
C TYR A 905 10.15 25.81 23.30
#